data_AF-A0A0K1P5G3-F1
#
_entry.id   AF-A0A0K1P5G3-F1
#
_cell.length_a   1.000
_cell.length_b   1.000
_cell.length_c   1.000
_cell.angle_alpha   90.00
_cell.angle_beta   90.00
_cell.angle_gamma   90.00
#
_symmetry.space_group_name_H-M   'P 1'
#
loop_
_entity.id
_entity.type
_entity.pdbx_description
1 polymer ?
#
loop_
_entity_poly.entity_id
_entity_poly.type
_entity_poly.pdbx_seq_one_letter_code
_entity_poly.pdbx_strand_id
1 'polypeptide(L)'
;MDDNKFTPNKSSRSSEKLGFKKWFNVKFVPAMARAGNQRHIAAIRDSFGTMIPLIIAGSLGVLINAIVFGGAGSGYVSLLGLFAKAAHSDLSWDQISELIGNGQVLGTDGSVILDAPGWFQTSKICGLAVGHMNTVTVGMMSIYFSFLFGYYISLGKGFKSPVIAGMVSTASFMLASLGEVQFFMDAKGLIGAIIFGIIATELFIWLSSLRSLNIKLPDSVPPAVGKSFAVFLPVTFTLMIIGALNIVVLAPAVVLGNLFVTGNTQATGWTSASEVDTFFNSLKSALSEKNPWELIGLSESPAWMDSIRDNLSADKFAKWYNDLSAVDQSQIASFSLIAGGQATLADMVNVGSGSVLHFGTTNGVIDVITASFIGKKLGPTQFGLSAAIYQFITSWFIGFATGNGGLGLGIAFMILVGLFWFFGVHGSNIMGGIFEPIFLMVLAINTALVTSLGYEAAAASGSMGVFTKPFFDGYAYVGGSGATLGLLIMTFCFSKRRDLKEIAKYSTPAGVFQINEPVIFGYPIVLNAVYMVPFVFTPVLNLIVGYIFSPAVLGFVNYSYILAPWTAPWFLTAVITSLDARALIPAMICLGVTIASYLPFVLLDNILYFKKLQKQDPEKYELEKRYYSDKLFRFQTNTETKIENLENKAEYVVLNAESTNEFWAKRLVNPKKLEERKQKQLEEAKMKREKILNQVKEYKDNRAKKYIELEKKVNEKNSRKASK
;
A
#
# COMPACT_ATOMS: atom_id res chain seq x y z
N MET A 1 40.18 -46.42 13.93
CA MET A 1 40.07 -47.58 14.82
C MET A 1 40.00 -47.06 16.24
N ASP A 2 38.93 -47.13 17.01
CA ASP A 2 37.55 -47.55 16.80
C ASP A 2 36.72 -46.93 17.94
N ASP A 3 35.42 -46.82 17.68
CA ASP A 3 34.35 -46.48 18.60
C ASP A 3 34.40 -47.24 19.94
N ASN A 4 33.95 -46.63 21.04
CA ASN A 4 32.59 -46.91 21.57
C ASN A 4 32.27 -46.36 22.97
N LYS A 5 31.00 -45.92 23.06
CA LYS A 5 30.06 -45.99 24.20
C LYS A 5 30.17 -44.93 25.31
N PHE A 6 29.47 -43.82 25.07
CA PHE A 6 28.81 -43.05 26.13
C PHE A 6 27.38 -43.57 26.31
N THR A 7 27.12 -44.28 27.41
CA THR A 7 25.77 -44.73 27.80
C THR A 7 24.96 -43.54 28.37
N PRO A 8 23.69 -43.34 27.97
CA PRO A 8 22.87 -42.27 28.51
C PRO A 8 22.29 -42.68 29.86
N ASN A 9 22.73 -42.04 30.94
CA ASN A 9 22.13 -42.25 32.25
C ASN A 9 20.75 -41.57 32.30
N LYS A 10 19.70 -42.38 32.40
CA LYS A 10 18.32 -41.94 32.69
C LYS A 10 18.30 -41.40 34.12
N SER A 11 18.27 -40.08 34.30
CA SER A 11 17.77 -39.48 35.53
C SER A 11 16.96 -38.22 35.27
N SER A 12 15.74 -38.24 35.84
CA SER A 12 14.75 -37.18 35.97
C SER A 12 14.37 -36.36 34.73
N ARG A 13 13.21 -36.72 34.15
CA ARG A 13 12.30 -35.73 33.55
C ARG A 13 11.81 -34.79 34.67
N SER A 14 12.61 -33.80 35.04
CA SER A 14 12.05 -32.58 35.63
C SER A 14 11.58 -31.72 34.47
N SER A 15 10.28 -31.46 34.38
CA SER A 15 9.75 -30.43 33.52
C SER A 15 10.26 -29.07 34.01
N GLU A 16 11.49 -28.71 33.65
CA GLU A 16 11.93 -27.32 33.70
C GLU A 16 10.94 -26.56 32.83
N LYS A 17 10.05 -25.78 33.47
CA LYS A 17 9.26 -24.76 32.78
C LYS A 17 10.27 -23.97 31.96
N LEU A 18 10.26 -24.13 30.64
CA LEU A 18 11.15 -23.37 29.76
C LEU A 18 10.91 -21.90 30.09
N GLY A 19 11.90 -21.25 30.72
CA GLY A 19 11.83 -19.82 30.98
C GLY A 19 11.48 -19.12 29.68
N PHE A 20 10.59 -18.12 29.73
CA PHE A 20 10.00 -17.46 28.56
C PHE A 20 11.04 -17.16 27.47
N LYS A 21 12.21 -16.64 27.85
CA LYS A 21 13.35 -16.37 26.95
C LYS A 21 13.86 -17.61 26.18
N LYS A 22 13.94 -18.77 26.83
CA LYS A 22 14.38 -20.04 26.22
C LYS A 22 13.28 -20.63 25.33
N TRP A 23 12.02 -20.60 25.76
CA TRP A 23 10.88 -21.00 24.91
C TRP A 23 10.78 -20.13 23.65
N PHE A 24 10.91 -18.83 23.83
CA PHE A 24 10.82 -17.82 22.80
C PHE A 24 11.92 -18.00 21.75
N ASN A 25 13.19 -18.10 22.17
CA ASN A 25 14.33 -18.30 21.26
C ASN A 25 14.33 -19.67 20.56
N VAL A 26 13.92 -20.74 21.24
CA VAL A 26 14.04 -22.11 20.71
C VAL A 26 12.80 -22.55 19.93
N LYS A 27 11.59 -22.11 20.32
CA LYS A 27 10.34 -22.54 19.67
C LYS A 27 9.73 -21.45 18.80
N PHE A 28 9.62 -20.22 19.29
CA PHE A 28 8.88 -19.16 18.58
C PHE A 28 9.68 -18.59 17.40
N VAL A 29 10.95 -18.21 17.58
CA VAL A 29 11.80 -17.64 16.50
C VAL A 29 11.88 -18.55 15.28
N PRO A 30 12.23 -19.85 15.43
CA PRO A 30 12.34 -20.72 14.27
C PRO A 30 10.98 -21.05 13.66
N ALA A 31 9.88 -20.97 14.41
CA ALA A 31 8.53 -21.10 13.85
C ALA A 31 8.18 -19.90 12.95
N MET A 32 8.51 -18.68 13.38
CA MET A 32 8.26 -17.46 12.60
C MET A 32 9.14 -17.39 11.34
N ALA A 33 10.40 -17.76 11.43
CA ALA A 33 11.27 -17.86 10.26
C ALA A 33 10.78 -18.91 9.25
N ARG A 34 10.29 -20.06 9.74
CA ARG A 34 9.68 -21.09 8.88
C ARG A 34 8.38 -20.63 8.24
N ALA A 35 7.55 -19.87 8.95
CA ALA A 35 6.34 -19.28 8.40
C ALA A 35 6.68 -18.26 7.28
N GLY A 36 7.69 -17.42 7.50
CA GLY A 36 8.13 -16.42 6.51
C GLY A 36 8.77 -16.98 5.25
N ASN A 37 9.53 -18.06 5.40
CA ASN A 37 10.16 -18.76 4.28
C ASN A 37 9.25 -19.83 3.65
N GLN A 38 7.98 -19.88 4.06
CA GLN A 38 7.02 -20.79 3.47
C GLN A 38 6.77 -20.35 2.02
N ARG A 39 6.94 -21.29 1.07
CA ARG A 39 6.97 -21.02 -0.37
C ARG A 39 5.77 -20.23 -0.92
N HIS A 40 4.57 -20.45 -0.42
CA HIS A 40 3.37 -19.77 -0.88
C HIS A 40 3.33 -18.34 -0.34
N ILE A 41 3.68 -18.13 0.93
CA ILE A 41 3.79 -16.76 1.50
C ILE A 41 4.88 -15.98 0.77
N ALA A 42 6.03 -16.60 0.50
CA ALA A 42 7.09 -16.02 -0.31
C ALA A 42 6.62 -15.68 -1.72
N ALA A 43 5.87 -16.57 -2.37
CA ALA A 43 5.33 -16.33 -3.71
C ALA A 43 4.30 -15.19 -3.74
N ILE A 44 3.41 -15.07 -2.74
CA ILE A 44 2.47 -13.93 -2.65
C ILE A 44 3.25 -12.61 -2.57
N ARG A 45 4.26 -12.56 -1.70
CA ARG A 45 5.14 -11.39 -1.53
C ARG A 45 5.82 -11.02 -2.84
N ASP A 46 6.43 -11.98 -3.52
CA ASP A 46 7.19 -11.73 -4.75
C ASP A 46 6.25 -11.29 -5.89
N SER A 47 5.02 -11.80 -5.95
CA SER A 47 3.97 -11.33 -6.86
C SER A 47 3.61 -9.86 -6.64
N PHE A 48 3.27 -9.45 -5.41
CA PHE A 48 2.94 -8.05 -5.14
C PHE A 48 4.13 -7.12 -5.36
N GLY A 49 5.33 -7.52 -4.93
CA GLY A 49 6.56 -6.76 -5.15
C GLY A 49 6.80 -6.44 -6.63
N THR A 50 6.49 -7.40 -7.51
CA THR A 50 6.61 -7.23 -8.97
C THR A 50 5.57 -6.29 -9.55
N MET A 51 4.40 -6.17 -8.91
CA MET A 51 3.31 -5.34 -9.39
C MET A 51 3.39 -3.86 -8.95
N ILE A 52 4.25 -3.53 -7.98
CA ILE A 52 4.39 -2.16 -7.44
C ILE A 52 4.51 -1.09 -8.54
N PRO A 53 5.37 -1.21 -9.57
CA PRO A 53 5.50 -0.17 -10.59
C PRO A 53 4.20 0.04 -11.41
N LEU A 54 3.49 -1.05 -11.73
CA LEU A 54 2.24 -1.02 -12.49
C LEU A 54 1.15 -0.29 -11.69
N ILE A 55 1.05 -0.66 -10.42
CA ILE A 55 0.11 -0.11 -9.45
C ILE A 55 0.38 1.41 -9.22
N ILE A 56 1.65 1.83 -9.14
CA ILE A 56 2.03 3.25 -9.05
C ILE A 56 1.61 4.01 -10.31
N ALA A 57 1.85 3.45 -11.50
CA ALA A 57 1.50 4.09 -12.76
C ALA A 57 -0.01 4.36 -12.89
N GLY A 58 -0.85 3.40 -12.49
CA GLY A 58 -2.31 3.59 -12.46
C GLY A 58 -2.76 4.71 -11.54
N SER A 59 -2.17 4.76 -10.37
CA SER A 59 -2.53 5.72 -9.32
C SER A 59 -2.04 7.13 -9.64
N LEU A 60 -0.90 7.24 -10.32
CA LEU A 60 -0.45 8.50 -10.92
C LEU A 60 -1.44 8.96 -12.00
N GLY A 61 -2.03 8.04 -12.75
CA GLY A 61 -3.12 8.35 -13.68
C GLY A 61 -4.33 8.97 -12.96
N VAL A 62 -4.81 8.36 -11.89
CA VAL A 62 -5.89 8.93 -11.06
C VAL A 62 -5.53 10.32 -10.55
N LEU A 63 -4.30 10.48 -10.05
CA LEU A 63 -3.79 11.75 -9.53
C LEU A 63 -3.76 12.84 -10.61
N ILE A 64 -3.21 12.53 -11.79
CA ILE A 64 -3.15 13.46 -12.92
C ILE A 64 -4.56 13.80 -13.40
N ASN A 65 -5.48 12.84 -13.44
CA ASN A 65 -6.86 13.10 -13.78
C ASN A 65 -7.51 14.10 -12.80
N ALA A 66 -7.35 13.87 -11.50
CA ALA A 66 -7.87 14.77 -10.46
C ALA A 66 -7.24 16.18 -10.54
N ILE A 67 -5.91 16.28 -10.58
CA ILE A 67 -5.19 17.57 -10.48
C ILE A 67 -5.17 18.33 -11.80
N VAL A 68 -5.04 17.66 -12.94
CA VAL A 68 -4.85 18.35 -14.23
C VAL A 68 -6.19 18.58 -14.92
N PHE A 69 -7.05 17.58 -14.97
CA PHE A 69 -8.25 17.60 -15.80
C PHE A 69 -9.55 17.82 -15.01
N GLY A 70 -9.45 17.98 -13.69
CA GLY A 70 -10.60 18.32 -12.85
C GLY A 70 -11.41 17.13 -12.40
N GLY A 71 -10.81 15.94 -12.29
CA GLY A 71 -11.47 14.71 -11.85
C GLY A 71 -12.59 14.96 -10.82
N ALA A 72 -13.79 14.58 -11.21
CA ALA A 72 -15.08 14.82 -10.56
C ALA A 72 -15.66 16.27 -10.63
N GLY A 73 -15.26 17.09 -11.59
CA GLY A 73 -15.94 18.35 -11.94
C GLY A 73 -15.50 19.58 -11.16
N SER A 74 -14.46 19.50 -10.32
CA SER A 74 -14.01 20.65 -9.52
C SER A 74 -13.04 21.55 -10.31
N GLY A 75 -13.50 22.74 -10.67
CA GLY A 75 -12.70 23.80 -11.29
C GLY A 75 -11.75 24.51 -10.33
N TYR A 76 -11.93 24.35 -9.02
CA TYR A 76 -11.16 25.06 -7.98
C TYR A 76 -9.68 24.69 -7.92
N VAL A 77 -9.40 23.42 -8.14
CA VAL A 77 -8.08 22.83 -7.82
C VAL A 77 -7.40 22.29 -9.07
N SER A 78 -8.12 22.20 -10.18
CA SER A 78 -7.62 21.60 -11.40
C SER A 78 -6.91 22.58 -12.30
N LEU A 79 -5.86 22.12 -12.98
CA LEU A 79 -5.13 22.95 -13.93
C LEU A 79 -6.03 23.40 -15.09
N LEU A 80 -6.91 22.50 -15.56
CA LEU A 80 -7.95 22.82 -16.54
C LEU A 80 -8.93 23.86 -15.98
N GLY A 81 -9.32 23.75 -14.71
CA GLY A 81 -10.09 24.75 -13.97
C GLY A 81 -9.42 26.12 -13.91
N LEU A 82 -8.13 26.16 -13.62
CA LEU A 82 -7.33 27.39 -13.64
C LEU A 82 -7.29 28.02 -15.03
N PHE A 83 -7.14 27.22 -16.10
CA PHE A 83 -7.17 27.74 -17.47
C PHE A 83 -8.56 28.22 -17.87
N ALA A 84 -9.62 27.48 -17.50
CA ALA A 84 -10.99 27.90 -17.72
C ALA A 84 -11.30 29.21 -16.98
N LYS A 85 -10.87 29.35 -15.73
CA LYS A 85 -10.99 30.58 -14.94
C LYS A 85 -10.18 31.74 -15.51
N ALA A 86 -9.00 31.46 -16.08
CA ALA A 86 -8.20 32.48 -16.75
C ALA A 86 -8.86 32.95 -18.06
N ALA A 87 -9.49 32.03 -18.81
CA ALA A 87 -10.21 32.34 -20.05
C ALA A 87 -11.55 33.04 -19.79
N HIS A 88 -12.21 32.72 -18.68
CA HIS A 88 -13.50 33.26 -18.25
C HIS A 88 -13.37 33.89 -16.85
N SER A 89 -12.66 35.02 -16.78
CA SER A 89 -12.32 35.68 -15.50
C SER A 89 -13.54 36.22 -14.76
N ASP A 90 -14.62 36.49 -15.50
CA ASP A 90 -15.94 36.95 -15.07
C ASP A 90 -16.76 35.88 -14.33
N LEU A 91 -16.52 34.59 -14.59
CA LEU A 91 -17.27 33.49 -13.96
C LEU A 91 -16.76 33.18 -12.56
N SER A 92 -17.64 32.93 -11.60
CA SER A 92 -17.25 32.41 -10.27
C SER A 92 -16.61 31.03 -10.37
N TRP A 93 -15.88 30.60 -9.32
CA TRP A 93 -15.27 29.27 -9.31
C TRP A 93 -16.30 28.12 -9.35
N ASP A 94 -17.49 28.34 -8.80
CA ASP A 94 -18.62 27.42 -8.90
C ASP A 94 -19.06 27.27 -10.37
N GLN A 95 -19.22 28.39 -11.08
CA GLN A 95 -19.58 28.41 -12.50
C GLN A 95 -18.48 27.81 -13.39
N ILE A 96 -17.20 27.94 -13.04
CA ILE A 96 -16.10 27.25 -13.73
C ILE A 96 -16.16 25.74 -13.52
N SER A 97 -16.54 25.30 -12.32
CA SER A 97 -16.74 23.88 -12.02
C SER A 97 -17.92 23.32 -12.83
N GLU A 98 -19.02 24.07 -12.92
CA GLU A 98 -20.18 23.75 -13.75
C GLU A 98 -19.80 23.67 -15.25
N LEU A 99 -19.01 24.63 -15.74
CA LEU A 99 -18.53 24.65 -17.12
C LEU A 99 -17.69 23.40 -17.47
N ILE A 100 -16.85 22.96 -16.53
CA ILE A 100 -16.00 21.76 -16.71
C ILE A 100 -16.79 20.47 -16.53
N GLY A 101 -17.80 20.47 -15.67
CA GLY A 101 -18.65 19.32 -15.39
C GLY A 101 -19.74 19.06 -16.44
N ASN A 102 -20.33 20.12 -16.99
CA ASN A 102 -21.55 20.05 -17.81
C ASN A 102 -21.39 20.68 -19.20
N GLY A 103 -20.32 21.44 -19.44
CA GLY A 103 -20.05 22.11 -20.72
C GLY A 103 -20.83 23.40 -20.93
N GLN A 104 -21.69 23.75 -19.96
CA GLN A 104 -22.49 24.97 -19.95
C GLN A 104 -22.53 25.54 -18.53
N VAL A 105 -22.75 26.84 -18.43
CA VAL A 105 -23.01 27.55 -17.17
C VAL A 105 -24.43 28.06 -17.22
N LEU A 106 -25.23 27.73 -16.21
CA LEU A 106 -26.62 28.15 -16.12
C LEU A 106 -26.79 29.29 -15.13
N GLY A 107 -27.71 30.19 -15.44
CA GLY A 107 -28.19 31.22 -14.53
C GLY A 107 -29.17 30.65 -13.52
N THR A 108 -29.41 31.39 -12.44
CA THR A 108 -30.37 31.03 -11.40
C THR A 108 -31.81 30.92 -11.91
N ASP A 109 -32.09 31.43 -13.12
CA ASP A 109 -33.36 31.34 -13.84
C ASP A 109 -33.38 30.19 -14.88
N GLY A 110 -32.32 29.40 -14.99
CA GLY A 110 -32.15 28.33 -15.97
C GLY A 110 -31.74 28.81 -17.37
N SER A 111 -31.47 30.11 -17.54
CA SER A 111 -30.93 30.63 -18.79
C SER A 111 -29.46 30.23 -18.98
N VAL A 112 -29.03 29.99 -20.22
CA VAL A 112 -27.63 29.65 -20.50
C VAL A 112 -26.78 30.92 -20.43
N ILE A 113 -25.94 31.03 -19.41
CA ILE A 113 -24.97 32.12 -19.24
C ILE A 113 -23.81 31.93 -20.21
N LEU A 114 -23.33 30.70 -20.36
CA LEU A 114 -22.24 30.36 -21.27
C LEU A 114 -22.41 28.94 -21.81
N ASP A 115 -22.31 28.78 -23.12
CA ASP A 115 -22.28 27.48 -23.81
C ASP A 115 -20.89 27.24 -24.40
N ALA A 116 -20.06 26.46 -23.71
CA ALA A 116 -18.69 26.18 -24.12
C ALA A 116 -18.31 24.72 -23.85
N PRO A 117 -18.89 23.78 -24.63
CA PRO A 117 -18.77 22.34 -24.38
C PRO A 117 -17.34 21.81 -24.55
N GLY A 118 -16.45 22.58 -25.19
CA GLY A 118 -15.04 22.22 -25.38
C GLY A 118 -14.28 21.96 -24.08
N TRP A 119 -14.59 22.69 -23.00
CA TRP A 119 -13.96 22.48 -21.69
C TRP A 119 -14.36 21.14 -21.07
N PHE A 120 -15.66 20.82 -21.08
CA PHE A 120 -16.20 19.53 -20.65
C PHE A 120 -15.68 18.37 -21.51
N GLN A 121 -15.68 18.50 -22.84
CA GLN A 121 -15.17 17.48 -23.74
C GLN A 121 -13.66 17.24 -23.51
N THR A 122 -12.89 18.30 -23.24
CA THR A 122 -11.46 18.18 -22.89
C THR A 122 -11.28 17.46 -21.56
N SER A 123 -12.03 17.84 -20.51
CA SER A 123 -12.01 17.15 -19.22
C SER A 123 -12.35 15.66 -19.39
N LYS A 124 -13.40 15.34 -20.15
CA LYS A 124 -13.85 13.97 -20.39
C LYS A 124 -12.84 13.14 -21.19
N ILE A 125 -12.33 13.64 -22.31
CA ILE A 125 -11.39 12.90 -23.16
C ILE A 125 -10.06 12.69 -22.45
N CYS A 126 -9.49 13.75 -21.86
CA CYS A 126 -8.23 13.65 -21.13
C CYS A 126 -8.40 12.83 -19.85
N GLY A 127 -9.52 13.00 -19.14
CA GLY A 127 -9.86 12.22 -17.96
C GLY A 127 -10.05 10.73 -18.27
N LEU A 128 -10.63 10.37 -19.43
CA LEU A 128 -10.69 8.98 -19.89
C LEU A 128 -9.29 8.46 -20.28
N ALA A 129 -8.50 9.24 -21.01
CA ALA A 129 -7.16 8.84 -21.44
C ALA A 129 -6.24 8.51 -20.25
N VAL A 130 -6.29 9.33 -19.20
CA VAL A 130 -5.48 9.16 -18.00
C VAL A 130 -6.15 8.23 -16.99
N GLY A 131 -7.48 8.26 -16.87
CA GLY A 131 -8.25 7.37 -16.00
C GLY A 131 -8.16 5.90 -16.41
N HIS A 132 -8.08 5.60 -17.71
CA HIS A 132 -7.85 4.23 -18.20
C HIS A 132 -6.51 3.63 -17.77
N MET A 133 -5.51 4.47 -17.44
CA MET A 133 -4.27 3.98 -16.84
C MET A 133 -4.57 3.23 -15.54
N ASN A 134 -5.52 3.69 -14.74
CA ASN A 134 -5.94 2.99 -13.52
C ASN A 134 -6.64 1.66 -13.84
N THR A 135 -7.56 1.67 -14.81
CA THR A 135 -8.33 0.48 -15.21
C THR A 135 -7.43 -0.68 -15.64
N VAL A 136 -6.41 -0.40 -16.46
CA VAL A 136 -5.49 -1.45 -16.98
C VAL A 136 -4.37 -1.83 -16.00
N THR A 137 -4.31 -1.20 -14.83
CA THR A 137 -3.27 -1.48 -13.83
C THR A 137 -3.90 -2.01 -12.54
N VAL A 138 -4.39 -1.13 -11.68
CA VAL A 138 -5.07 -1.48 -10.42
C VAL A 138 -6.41 -2.16 -10.72
N GLY A 139 -7.12 -1.73 -11.76
CA GLY A 139 -8.39 -2.33 -12.18
C GLY A 139 -8.27 -3.77 -12.70
N MET A 140 -7.06 -4.25 -13.01
CA MET A 140 -6.79 -5.63 -13.47
C MET A 140 -5.85 -6.40 -12.53
N MET A 141 -5.69 -5.92 -11.30
CA MET A 141 -4.71 -6.42 -10.34
C MET A 141 -4.78 -7.94 -10.11
N SER A 142 -5.97 -8.53 -9.99
CA SER A 142 -6.13 -9.97 -9.74
C SER A 142 -5.67 -10.83 -10.90
N ILE A 143 -5.80 -10.34 -12.14
CA ILE A 143 -5.33 -11.04 -13.32
C ILE A 143 -3.80 -11.13 -13.28
N TYR A 144 -3.12 -10.00 -13.12
CA TYR A 144 -1.65 -9.96 -13.04
C TYR A 144 -1.13 -10.76 -11.84
N PHE A 145 -1.79 -10.61 -10.68
CA PHE A 145 -1.44 -11.34 -9.47
C PHE A 145 -1.56 -12.85 -9.67
N SER A 146 -2.68 -13.34 -10.23
CA SER A 146 -2.89 -14.78 -10.45
C SER A 146 -1.78 -15.40 -11.30
N PHE A 147 -1.32 -14.69 -12.33
CA PHE A 147 -0.23 -15.15 -13.19
C PHE A 147 1.10 -15.21 -12.42
N LEU A 148 1.47 -14.09 -11.81
CA LEU A 148 2.72 -13.96 -11.07
C LEU A 148 2.78 -14.95 -9.91
N PHE A 149 1.64 -15.24 -9.30
CA PHE A 149 1.58 -16.12 -8.14
C PHE A 149 1.84 -17.58 -8.51
N GLY A 150 1.18 -18.08 -9.58
CA GLY A 150 1.50 -19.41 -10.11
C GLY A 150 2.95 -19.51 -10.61
N TYR A 151 3.45 -18.43 -11.22
CA TYR A 151 4.84 -18.32 -11.62
C TYR A 151 5.81 -18.45 -10.43
N TYR A 152 5.65 -17.67 -9.36
CA TYR A 152 6.56 -17.73 -8.20
C TYR A 152 6.44 -19.01 -7.36
N ILE A 153 5.25 -19.61 -7.25
CA ILE A 153 5.08 -20.95 -6.63
C ILE A 153 5.91 -21.99 -7.39
N SER A 154 5.83 -21.96 -8.72
CA SER A 154 6.53 -22.91 -9.57
C SER A 154 8.06 -22.73 -9.52
N LEU A 155 8.55 -21.50 -9.41
CA LEU A 155 9.97 -21.20 -9.17
C LEU A 155 10.44 -21.75 -7.82
N GLY A 156 9.65 -21.54 -6.76
CA GLY A 156 9.93 -22.08 -5.42
C GLY A 156 10.01 -23.61 -5.37
N LYS A 157 9.45 -24.31 -6.37
CA LYS A 157 9.53 -25.77 -6.54
C LYS A 157 10.56 -26.23 -7.57
N GLY A 158 11.24 -25.33 -8.26
CA GLY A 158 12.16 -25.67 -9.35
C GLY A 158 11.45 -26.32 -10.55
N PHE A 159 10.20 -25.98 -10.81
CA PHE A 159 9.45 -26.50 -11.95
C PHE A 159 10.01 -25.95 -13.27
N LYS A 160 10.14 -26.81 -14.29
CA LYS A 160 10.86 -26.49 -15.54
C LYS A 160 10.16 -25.46 -16.44
N SER A 161 8.84 -25.28 -16.27
CA SER A 161 8.01 -24.41 -17.12
C SER A 161 7.16 -23.46 -16.27
N PRO A 162 7.79 -22.47 -15.61
CA PRO A 162 7.10 -21.59 -14.66
C PRO A 162 6.06 -20.67 -15.32
N VAL A 163 6.28 -20.30 -16.59
CA VAL A 163 5.32 -19.51 -17.36
C VAL A 163 3.99 -20.26 -17.58
N ILE A 164 4.06 -21.57 -17.85
CA ILE A 164 2.85 -22.40 -18.03
C ILE A 164 2.10 -22.49 -16.71
N ALA A 165 2.80 -22.64 -15.58
CA ALA A 165 2.17 -22.62 -14.26
C ALA A 165 1.45 -21.29 -13.98
N GLY A 166 2.06 -20.16 -14.35
CA GLY A 166 1.41 -18.84 -14.30
C GLY A 166 0.14 -18.78 -15.16
N MET A 167 0.19 -19.27 -16.41
CA MET A 167 -0.98 -19.32 -17.30
C MET A 167 -2.10 -20.21 -16.74
N VAL A 168 -1.76 -21.38 -16.18
CA VAL A 168 -2.73 -22.30 -15.57
C VAL A 168 -3.38 -21.68 -14.34
N SER A 169 -2.60 -20.99 -13.51
CA SER A 169 -3.10 -20.23 -12.35
C SER A 169 -4.12 -19.18 -12.78
N THR A 170 -3.80 -18.36 -13.78
CA THR A 170 -4.72 -17.35 -14.33
C THR A 170 -5.96 -17.97 -14.96
N ALA A 171 -5.81 -19.00 -15.79
CA ALA A 171 -6.94 -19.69 -16.41
C ALA A 171 -7.85 -20.32 -15.35
N SER A 172 -7.30 -20.87 -14.29
CA SER A 172 -8.06 -21.44 -13.17
C SER A 172 -8.78 -20.39 -12.36
N PHE A 173 -8.17 -19.22 -12.12
CA PHE A 173 -8.83 -18.08 -11.50
C PHE A 173 -10.01 -17.56 -12.34
N MET A 174 -9.81 -17.42 -13.66
CA MET A 174 -10.87 -17.00 -14.58
C MET A 174 -12.00 -18.04 -14.64
N LEU A 175 -11.65 -19.32 -14.62
CA LEU A 175 -12.61 -20.43 -14.58
C LEU A 175 -13.38 -20.46 -13.27
N ALA A 176 -12.72 -20.31 -12.12
CA ALA A 176 -13.34 -20.22 -10.79
C ALA A 176 -14.31 -19.04 -10.67
N SER A 177 -14.11 -18.02 -11.51
CA SER A 177 -15.00 -16.87 -11.66
C SER A 177 -16.14 -17.10 -12.65
N LEU A 178 -16.35 -18.32 -13.16
CA LEU A 178 -17.35 -18.69 -14.18
C LEU A 178 -17.35 -17.78 -15.42
N GLY A 179 -16.18 -17.26 -15.81
CA GLY A 179 -16.08 -16.33 -16.93
C GLY A 179 -16.46 -14.88 -16.61
N GLU A 180 -16.91 -14.57 -15.38
CA GLU A 180 -17.17 -13.21 -14.89
C GLU A 180 -15.89 -12.48 -14.50
N VAL A 181 -14.91 -12.52 -15.42
CA VAL A 181 -13.57 -11.98 -15.22
C VAL A 181 -13.62 -10.49 -14.96
N GLN A 182 -14.49 -9.75 -15.65
CA GLN A 182 -14.62 -8.30 -15.46
C GLN A 182 -15.05 -7.92 -14.03
N PHE A 183 -15.81 -8.79 -13.36
CA PHE A 183 -16.23 -8.54 -11.98
C PHE A 183 -15.07 -8.74 -10.98
N PHE A 184 -14.24 -9.76 -11.22
CA PHE A 184 -13.17 -10.16 -10.30
C PHE A 184 -11.77 -9.68 -10.72
N MET A 185 -11.62 -8.99 -11.86
CA MET A 185 -10.29 -8.61 -12.35
C MET A 185 -9.56 -7.59 -11.47
N ASP A 186 -10.30 -6.76 -10.72
CA ASP A 186 -9.77 -5.78 -9.79
C ASP A 186 -9.43 -6.42 -8.43
N ALA A 187 -9.28 -5.62 -7.37
CA ALA A 187 -8.95 -6.12 -6.04
C ALA A 187 -9.96 -7.16 -5.48
N LYS A 188 -11.22 -7.17 -5.94
CA LYS A 188 -12.25 -8.11 -5.46
C LYS A 188 -11.89 -9.57 -5.74
N GLY A 189 -11.19 -9.83 -6.84
CA GLY A 189 -10.75 -11.18 -7.16
C GLY A 189 -9.47 -11.63 -6.48
N LEU A 190 -8.75 -10.79 -5.72
CA LEU A 190 -7.39 -11.11 -5.28
C LEU A 190 -7.36 -12.36 -4.42
N ILE A 191 -8.36 -12.52 -3.56
CA ILE A 191 -8.43 -13.66 -2.67
C ILE A 191 -8.80 -14.93 -3.43
N GLY A 192 -9.69 -14.83 -4.42
CA GLY A 192 -9.94 -15.90 -5.38
C GLY A 192 -8.66 -16.27 -6.15
N ALA A 193 -7.90 -15.28 -6.60
CA ALA A 193 -6.61 -15.47 -7.27
C ALA A 193 -5.56 -16.13 -6.36
N ILE A 194 -5.55 -15.84 -5.06
CA ILE A 194 -4.68 -16.51 -4.09
C ILE A 194 -5.10 -17.98 -3.93
N ILE A 195 -6.38 -18.23 -3.64
CA ILE A 195 -6.86 -19.58 -3.33
C ILE A 195 -6.73 -20.49 -4.56
N PHE A 196 -7.27 -20.07 -5.70
CA PHE A 196 -7.20 -20.86 -6.93
C PHE A 196 -5.82 -20.85 -7.56
N GLY A 197 -5.03 -19.78 -7.35
CA GLY A 197 -3.64 -19.77 -7.78
C GLY A 197 -2.81 -20.84 -7.06
N ILE A 198 -2.97 -21.02 -5.74
CA ILE A 198 -2.32 -22.11 -5.00
C ILE A 198 -2.85 -23.46 -5.47
N ILE A 199 -4.18 -23.66 -5.39
CA ILE A 199 -4.79 -24.97 -5.65
C ILE A 199 -4.45 -25.45 -7.06
N ALA A 200 -4.67 -24.61 -8.07
CA ALA A 200 -4.42 -24.98 -9.46
C ALA A 200 -2.94 -25.19 -9.74
N THR A 201 -2.06 -24.32 -9.23
CA THR A 201 -0.61 -24.45 -9.50
C THR A 201 -0.03 -25.69 -8.82
N GLU A 202 -0.41 -25.96 -7.57
CA GLU A 202 0.03 -27.14 -6.84
C GLU A 202 -0.47 -28.44 -7.50
N LEU A 203 -1.75 -28.46 -7.88
CA LEU A 203 -2.38 -29.58 -8.59
C LEU A 203 -1.72 -29.82 -9.95
N PHE A 204 -1.49 -28.76 -10.73
CA PHE A 204 -0.83 -28.83 -12.02
C PHE A 204 0.60 -29.37 -11.93
N ILE A 205 1.40 -28.87 -10.98
CA ILE A 205 2.77 -29.34 -10.78
C ILE A 205 2.77 -30.81 -10.36
N TRP A 206 1.83 -31.21 -9.50
CA TRP A 206 1.69 -32.60 -9.09
C TRP A 206 1.30 -33.51 -10.27
N LEU A 207 0.30 -33.15 -11.06
CA LEU A 207 -0.10 -33.90 -12.26
C LEU A 207 1.03 -33.99 -13.29
N SER A 208 1.79 -32.91 -13.46
CA SER A 208 2.96 -32.88 -14.37
C SER A 208 4.11 -33.78 -13.91
N SER A 209 4.15 -34.14 -12.63
CA SER A 209 5.14 -35.09 -12.09
C SER A 209 4.80 -36.55 -12.45
N LEU A 210 3.55 -36.84 -12.80
CA LEU A 210 3.10 -38.18 -13.18
C LEU A 210 3.54 -38.50 -14.61
N ARG A 211 4.48 -39.45 -14.75
CA ARG A 211 5.02 -39.86 -16.05
C ARG A 211 3.96 -40.37 -17.02
N SER A 212 2.87 -40.96 -16.52
CA SER A 212 1.76 -41.47 -17.32
C SER A 212 0.94 -40.37 -18.02
N LEU A 213 0.95 -39.15 -17.48
CA LEU A 213 0.23 -38.02 -18.05
C LEU A 213 1.06 -37.19 -19.03
N ASN A 214 2.37 -37.47 -19.12
CA ASN A 214 3.27 -36.73 -19.98
C ASN A 214 3.32 -37.35 -21.39
N ILE A 215 2.81 -36.60 -22.37
CA ILE A 215 2.85 -37.03 -23.78
C ILE A 215 4.25 -36.75 -24.35
N LYS A 216 4.97 -37.81 -24.71
CA LYS A 216 6.27 -37.69 -25.39
C LYS A 216 6.05 -37.57 -26.90
N LEU A 217 6.57 -36.49 -27.48
CA LEU A 217 6.66 -36.34 -28.93
C LEU A 217 8.00 -36.89 -29.44
N PRO A 218 8.10 -37.28 -30.74
CA PRO A 218 9.35 -37.70 -31.36
C PRO A 218 10.41 -36.59 -31.35
N ASP A 219 11.68 -36.97 -31.39
CA ASP A 219 12.83 -36.05 -31.35
C ASP A 219 12.91 -35.10 -32.56
N SER A 220 12.14 -35.37 -33.62
CA SER A 220 12.02 -34.49 -34.80
C SER A 220 11.20 -33.22 -34.54
N VAL A 221 10.48 -33.13 -33.42
CA VAL A 221 9.64 -31.97 -33.07
C VAL A 221 10.45 -30.91 -32.31
N PRO A 222 10.32 -29.61 -32.65
CA PRO A 222 11.03 -28.54 -31.95
C PRO A 222 10.86 -28.60 -30.41
N PRO A 223 11.94 -28.39 -29.62
CA PRO A 223 11.91 -28.53 -28.17
C PRO A 223 10.85 -27.67 -27.45
N ALA A 224 10.50 -26.51 -28.02
CA ALA A 224 9.46 -25.65 -27.48
C ALA A 224 8.06 -26.31 -27.55
N VAL A 225 7.76 -26.96 -28.67
CA VAL A 225 6.48 -27.67 -28.89
C VAL A 225 6.41 -28.92 -28.01
N GLY A 226 7.50 -29.69 -27.95
CA GLY A 226 7.60 -30.87 -27.08
C GLY A 226 7.34 -30.55 -25.60
N LYS A 227 7.85 -29.42 -25.10
CA LYS A 227 7.60 -28.98 -23.71
C LYS A 227 6.13 -28.65 -23.44
N SER A 228 5.45 -27.98 -24.37
CA SER A 228 4.03 -27.61 -24.21
C SER A 228 3.12 -28.84 -24.27
N PHE A 229 3.37 -29.78 -25.19
CA PHE A 229 2.58 -31.02 -25.29
C PHE A 229 2.82 -31.98 -24.13
N ALA A 230 4.03 -32.00 -23.57
CA ALA A 230 4.34 -32.85 -22.41
C ALA A 230 3.44 -32.55 -21.21
N VAL A 231 2.98 -31.31 -21.04
CA VAL A 231 2.13 -30.90 -19.91
C VAL A 231 0.66 -30.69 -20.29
N PHE A 232 0.26 -31.05 -21.51
CA PHE A 232 -1.11 -30.85 -22.01
C PHE A 232 -2.17 -31.50 -21.11
N LEU A 233 -2.09 -32.82 -20.88
CA LEU A 233 -3.05 -33.53 -20.03
C LEU A 233 -3.05 -33.01 -18.57
N PRO A 234 -1.89 -32.77 -17.93
CA PRO A 234 -1.86 -32.09 -16.63
C PRO A 234 -2.61 -30.76 -16.61
N VAL A 235 -2.47 -29.91 -17.64
CA VAL A 235 -3.23 -28.66 -17.77
C VAL A 235 -4.73 -28.96 -17.87
N THR A 236 -5.13 -29.84 -18.79
CA THR A 236 -6.55 -30.15 -19.03
C THR A 236 -7.22 -30.69 -17.77
N PHE A 237 -6.61 -31.63 -17.06
CA PHE A 237 -7.16 -32.18 -15.83
C PHE A 237 -7.24 -31.16 -14.71
N THR A 238 -6.23 -30.28 -14.58
CA THR A 238 -6.28 -29.19 -13.59
C THR A 238 -7.50 -28.31 -13.83
N LEU A 239 -7.71 -27.85 -15.06
CA LEU A 239 -8.84 -27.00 -15.41
C LEU A 239 -10.19 -27.73 -15.26
N MET A 240 -10.28 -29.01 -15.67
CA MET A 240 -11.48 -29.81 -15.46
C MET A 240 -11.85 -29.96 -13.99
N ILE A 241 -10.87 -30.16 -13.10
CA ILE A 241 -11.11 -30.27 -11.66
C ILE A 241 -11.63 -28.94 -11.10
N ILE A 242 -11.01 -27.80 -11.48
CA ILE A 242 -11.50 -26.48 -11.05
C ILE A 242 -12.93 -26.21 -11.57
N GLY A 243 -13.20 -26.58 -12.83
CA GLY A 243 -14.54 -26.49 -13.42
C GLY A 243 -15.56 -27.35 -12.67
N ALA A 244 -15.20 -28.57 -12.28
CA ALA A 244 -16.06 -29.45 -11.49
C ALA A 244 -16.34 -28.88 -10.09
N LEU A 245 -15.34 -28.27 -9.45
CA LEU A 245 -15.53 -27.62 -8.15
C LEU A 245 -16.54 -26.47 -8.22
N ASN A 246 -16.56 -25.69 -9.32
CA ASN A 246 -17.58 -24.66 -9.51
C ASN A 246 -19.00 -25.24 -9.53
N ILE A 247 -19.21 -26.37 -10.22
CA ILE A 247 -20.53 -27.01 -10.32
C ILE A 247 -21.05 -27.39 -8.93
N VAL A 248 -20.18 -27.89 -8.05
CA VAL A 248 -20.54 -28.25 -6.67
C VAL A 248 -21.03 -27.03 -5.88
N VAL A 249 -20.43 -25.86 -6.09
CA VAL A 249 -20.81 -24.61 -5.40
C VAL A 249 -22.04 -23.94 -6.05
N LEU A 250 -22.21 -24.10 -7.35
CA LEU A 250 -23.38 -23.65 -8.11
C LEU A 250 -24.65 -24.42 -7.72
N ALA A 251 -24.56 -25.73 -7.45
CA ALA A 251 -25.75 -26.55 -7.25
C ALA A 251 -26.65 -26.02 -6.11
N PRO A 252 -26.12 -25.65 -4.92
CA PRO A 252 -26.91 -24.95 -3.90
C PRO A 252 -27.39 -23.57 -4.35
N ALA A 253 -26.58 -22.80 -5.10
CA ALA A 253 -26.97 -21.47 -5.59
C ALA A 253 -28.17 -21.49 -6.53
N VAL A 254 -28.19 -22.44 -7.45
CA VAL A 254 -29.28 -22.64 -8.42
C VAL A 254 -30.54 -23.16 -7.73
N VAL A 255 -30.40 -24.10 -6.78
CA VAL A 255 -31.54 -24.70 -6.08
C VAL A 255 -32.17 -23.73 -5.07
N LEU A 256 -31.36 -22.92 -4.38
CA LEU A 256 -31.86 -22.01 -3.35
C LEU A 256 -32.33 -20.65 -3.92
N GLY A 257 -31.99 -20.31 -5.17
CA GLY A 257 -32.43 -19.09 -5.86
C GLY A 257 -31.98 -17.75 -5.25
N ASN A 258 -31.38 -17.77 -4.06
CA ASN A 258 -31.11 -16.59 -3.23
C ASN A 258 -29.61 -16.27 -3.09
N LEU A 259 -28.73 -16.97 -3.80
CA LEU A 259 -27.28 -16.74 -3.73
C LEU A 259 -26.82 -15.81 -4.84
N PHE A 260 -26.35 -14.63 -4.43
CA PHE A 260 -25.91 -13.57 -5.33
C PHE A 260 -24.68 -12.89 -4.77
N VAL A 261 -23.83 -12.40 -5.68
CA VAL A 261 -22.74 -11.52 -5.32
C VAL A 261 -22.92 -10.18 -5.98
N THR A 262 -22.87 -9.16 -5.15
CA THR A 262 -22.99 -7.77 -5.52
C THR A 262 -21.60 -7.18 -5.70
N GLY A 263 -21.37 -6.46 -6.79
CA GLY A 263 -20.15 -5.69 -7.00
C GLY A 263 -20.46 -4.28 -7.43
N ASN A 264 -19.47 -3.41 -7.18
CA ASN A 264 -19.50 -1.97 -7.37
C ASN A 264 -20.83 -1.34 -6.98
N THR A 265 -20.85 -0.82 -5.77
CA THR A 265 -21.71 0.32 -5.45
C THR A 265 -21.26 1.46 -6.36
N GLN A 266 -21.94 1.64 -7.49
CA GLN A 266 -21.89 2.91 -8.19
C GLN A 266 -22.79 3.82 -7.40
N ALA A 267 -22.22 4.87 -6.85
CA ALA A 267 -23.02 5.89 -6.26
C ALA A 267 -23.13 7.02 -7.28
N THR A 268 -24.32 7.59 -7.38
CA THR A 268 -24.59 8.85 -8.08
C THR A 268 -25.13 9.82 -7.03
N GLY A 269 -24.69 11.06 -7.08
CA GLY A 269 -25.03 12.06 -6.07
C GLY A 269 -25.71 13.27 -6.67
N TRP A 270 -26.73 13.76 -5.97
CA TRP A 270 -27.16 15.14 -6.04
C TRP A 270 -26.46 15.86 -4.89
N THR A 271 -25.63 16.84 -5.20
CA THR A 271 -24.60 17.39 -4.32
C THR A 271 -24.82 18.87 -3.97
N SER A 272 -25.84 19.49 -4.55
CA SER A 272 -26.30 20.83 -4.20
C SER A 272 -27.79 20.85 -3.86
N ALA A 273 -28.22 21.85 -3.09
CA ALA A 273 -29.64 22.06 -2.77
C ALA A 273 -30.52 22.14 -4.04
N SER A 274 -30.01 22.76 -5.11
CA SER A 274 -30.69 22.86 -6.41
C SER A 274 -30.83 21.49 -7.10
N GLU A 275 -29.79 20.67 -7.04
CA GLU A 275 -29.81 19.30 -7.58
C GLU A 275 -30.76 18.40 -6.79
N VAL A 276 -30.81 18.56 -5.45
CA VAL A 276 -31.76 17.85 -4.58
C VAL A 276 -33.20 18.24 -4.89
N ASP A 277 -33.48 19.52 -5.11
CA ASP A 277 -34.80 19.97 -5.53
C ASP A 277 -35.19 19.41 -6.91
N THR A 278 -34.23 19.39 -7.85
CA THR A 278 -34.42 18.80 -9.19
C THR A 278 -34.70 17.31 -9.11
N PHE A 279 -34.03 16.59 -8.21
CA PHE A 279 -34.31 15.19 -7.91
C PHE A 279 -35.75 14.98 -7.42
N PHE A 280 -36.19 15.73 -6.41
CA PHE A 280 -37.55 15.59 -5.87
C PHE A 280 -38.62 15.97 -6.89
N ASN A 281 -38.36 16.93 -7.77
CA ASN A 281 -39.26 17.29 -8.86
C ASN A 281 -39.35 16.17 -9.91
N SER A 282 -38.22 15.53 -10.25
CA SER A 282 -38.19 14.37 -11.14
C SER A 282 -38.93 13.18 -10.53
N LEU A 283 -38.79 12.96 -9.22
CA LEU A 283 -39.53 11.92 -8.50
C LEU A 283 -41.04 12.16 -8.51
N LYS A 284 -41.48 13.39 -8.26
CA LYS A 284 -42.90 13.79 -8.34
C LYS A 284 -43.46 13.53 -9.72
N SER A 285 -42.70 13.85 -10.76
CA SER A 285 -43.06 13.59 -12.15
C SER A 285 -43.23 12.09 -12.42
N ALA A 286 -42.24 11.27 -12.04
CA ALA A 286 -42.30 9.82 -12.22
C ALA A 286 -43.48 9.18 -11.44
N LEU A 287 -43.78 9.66 -10.23
CA LEU A 287 -44.91 9.18 -9.43
C LEU A 287 -46.28 9.54 -10.01
N SER A 288 -46.34 10.46 -10.98
CA SER A 288 -47.56 10.83 -11.68
C SER A 288 -47.88 9.91 -12.87
N GLU A 289 -46.96 9.03 -13.26
CA GLU A 289 -47.20 8.00 -14.28
C GLU A 289 -48.28 7.01 -13.83
N LYS A 290 -48.89 6.31 -14.80
CA LYS A 290 -50.02 5.42 -14.54
C LYS A 290 -49.61 4.18 -13.73
N ASN A 291 -48.39 3.66 -13.96
CA ASN A 291 -47.81 2.48 -13.29
C ASN A 291 -46.33 2.73 -12.90
N PRO A 292 -46.03 3.61 -11.94
CA PRO A 292 -44.65 4.02 -11.63
C PRO A 292 -43.74 2.86 -11.16
N TRP A 293 -44.31 1.81 -10.59
CA TRP A 293 -43.56 0.63 -10.14
C TRP A 293 -43.01 -0.22 -11.28
N GLU A 294 -43.51 -0.05 -12.51
CA GLU A 294 -42.94 -0.71 -13.69
C GLU A 294 -41.54 -0.15 -14.05
N LEU A 295 -41.23 1.09 -13.65
CA LEU A 295 -39.90 1.69 -13.86
C LEU A 295 -38.78 0.88 -13.20
N ILE A 296 -39.11 0.15 -12.13
CA ILE A 296 -38.20 -0.73 -11.39
C ILE A 296 -38.50 -2.22 -11.60
N GLY A 297 -39.26 -2.57 -12.65
CA GLY A 297 -39.53 -3.96 -13.01
C GLY A 297 -40.37 -4.74 -12.00
N LEU A 298 -41.17 -4.07 -11.16
CA LEU A 298 -42.12 -4.72 -10.27
C LEU A 298 -43.44 -4.98 -10.99
N SER A 299 -44.03 -6.17 -10.78
CA SER A 299 -45.31 -6.57 -11.38
C SER A 299 -46.52 -6.03 -10.60
N GLU A 300 -46.35 -5.68 -9.33
CA GLU A 300 -47.41 -5.21 -8.44
C GLU A 300 -46.96 -3.93 -7.72
N SER A 301 -47.93 -3.12 -7.32
CA SER A 301 -47.66 -1.88 -6.59
C SER A 301 -47.10 -2.20 -5.19
N PRO A 302 -45.90 -1.70 -4.85
CA PRO A 302 -45.33 -1.94 -3.53
C PRO A 302 -46.01 -1.09 -2.46
N ALA A 303 -46.07 -1.61 -1.23
CA ALA A 303 -46.81 -0.99 -0.12
C ALA A 303 -46.33 0.42 0.26
N TRP A 304 -45.06 0.77 -0.02
CA TRP A 304 -44.50 2.09 0.27
C TRP A 304 -44.98 3.19 -0.70
N MET A 305 -45.62 2.83 -1.81
CA MET A 305 -45.89 3.73 -2.92
C MET A 305 -46.90 4.85 -2.64
N ASP A 306 -47.85 4.61 -1.74
CA ASP A 306 -48.75 5.69 -1.30
C ASP A 306 -48.02 6.59 -0.30
N SER A 307 -47.24 6.00 0.61
CA SER A 307 -46.52 6.74 1.63
C SER A 307 -45.38 7.60 1.09
N ILE A 308 -44.74 7.23 -0.03
CA ILE A 308 -43.68 8.06 -0.63
C ILE A 308 -44.24 9.41 -1.10
N ARG A 309 -45.47 9.45 -1.63
CA ARG A 309 -46.11 10.67 -2.15
C ARG A 309 -46.29 11.72 -1.06
N ASP A 310 -46.62 11.29 0.15
CA ASP A 310 -46.84 12.18 1.29
C ASP A 310 -45.54 12.70 1.94
N ASN A 311 -44.38 12.14 1.55
CA ASN A 311 -43.08 12.39 2.19
C ASN A 311 -42.04 13.05 1.25
N LEU A 312 -42.42 13.57 0.08
CA LEU A 312 -41.53 14.11 -0.98
C LEU A 312 -40.78 15.44 -0.69
N SER A 313 -40.54 15.77 0.58
CA SER A 313 -39.67 16.90 0.98
C SER A 313 -38.41 16.35 1.63
N ALA A 314 -37.23 16.93 1.34
CA ALA A 314 -35.93 16.41 1.78
C ALA A 314 -35.89 15.91 3.24
N ASP A 315 -36.30 16.74 4.21
CA ASP A 315 -36.27 16.40 5.63
C ASP A 315 -37.24 15.27 6.02
N LYS A 316 -38.44 15.26 5.45
CA LYS A 316 -39.43 14.20 5.72
C LYS A 316 -39.06 12.90 5.01
N PHE A 317 -38.56 13.00 3.78
CA PHE A 317 -38.21 11.86 2.95
C PHE A 317 -37.08 11.06 3.58
N ALA A 318 -36.01 11.72 4.03
CA ALA A 318 -34.88 11.05 4.66
C ALA A 318 -35.29 10.33 5.95
N LYS A 319 -36.09 10.98 6.80
CA LYS A 319 -36.58 10.37 8.05
C LYS A 319 -37.48 9.17 7.76
N TRP A 320 -38.45 9.33 6.86
CA TRP A 320 -39.35 8.26 6.45
C TRP A 320 -38.59 7.09 5.80
N TYR A 321 -37.68 7.38 4.86
CA TYR A 321 -36.87 6.37 4.17
C TYR A 321 -36.03 5.53 5.14
N ASN A 322 -35.40 6.17 6.14
CA ASN A 322 -34.57 5.49 7.12
C ASN A 322 -35.36 4.57 8.07
N ASP A 323 -36.67 4.80 8.25
CA ASP A 323 -37.55 3.96 9.09
C ASP A 323 -38.09 2.72 8.34
N LEU A 324 -37.85 2.60 7.03
CA LEU A 324 -38.34 1.49 6.21
C LEU A 324 -37.50 0.22 6.31
N SER A 325 -38.06 -0.90 5.83
CA SER A 325 -37.30 -2.14 5.69
C SER A 325 -36.18 -1.97 4.65
N ALA A 326 -35.09 -2.73 4.78
CA ALA A 326 -33.98 -2.69 3.82
C ALA A 326 -34.42 -3.05 2.38
N VAL A 327 -35.47 -3.86 2.24
CA VAL A 327 -36.06 -4.22 0.94
C VAL A 327 -36.76 -3.01 0.34
N ASP A 328 -37.59 -2.31 1.12
CA ASP A 328 -38.31 -1.11 0.67
C ASP A 328 -37.34 0.04 0.36
N GLN A 329 -36.33 0.24 1.21
CA GLN A 329 -35.24 1.20 0.98
C GLN A 329 -34.55 0.96 -0.36
N SER A 330 -34.28 -0.31 -0.70
CA SER A 330 -33.65 -0.68 -1.98
C SER A 330 -34.57 -0.45 -3.16
N GLN A 331 -35.86 -0.77 -3.04
CA GLN A 331 -36.84 -0.53 -4.09
C GLN A 331 -37.01 0.97 -4.36
N ILE A 332 -37.14 1.77 -3.30
CA ILE A 332 -37.28 3.23 -3.39
C ILE A 332 -36.00 3.85 -3.95
N ALA A 333 -34.81 3.48 -3.45
CA ALA A 333 -33.56 4.00 -3.97
C ALA A 333 -33.40 3.74 -5.48
N SER A 334 -33.78 2.54 -5.91
CA SER A 334 -33.75 2.17 -7.33
C SER A 334 -34.75 2.96 -8.16
N PHE A 335 -35.96 3.14 -7.63
CA PHE A 335 -36.99 3.96 -8.27
C PHE A 335 -36.54 5.41 -8.38
N SER A 336 -35.97 5.95 -7.31
CA SER A 336 -35.41 7.30 -7.23
C SER A 336 -34.29 7.55 -8.23
N LEU A 337 -33.39 6.59 -8.43
CA LEU A 337 -32.31 6.65 -9.39
C LEU A 337 -32.81 6.69 -10.84
N ILE A 338 -33.78 5.82 -11.17
CA ILE A 338 -34.35 5.74 -12.51
C ILE A 338 -35.22 6.98 -12.79
N ALA A 339 -36.06 7.37 -11.84
CA ALA A 339 -36.89 8.57 -11.93
C ALA A 339 -36.06 9.85 -12.03
N GLY A 340 -34.90 9.90 -11.36
CA GLY A 340 -33.95 11.02 -11.42
C GLY A 340 -33.03 11.01 -12.64
N GLY A 341 -33.20 10.05 -13.57
CA GLY A 341 -32.40 9.93 -14.79
C GLY A 341 -30.94 9.54 -14.57
N GLN A 342 -30.58 9.05 -13.38
CA GLN A 342 -29.20 8.71 -13.01
C GLN A 342 -28.86 7.24 -13.29
N ALA A 343 -29.86 6.39 -13.48
CA ALA A 343 -29.69 5.00 -13.86
C ALA A 343 -30.82 4.55 -14.79
N THR A 344 -30.57 3.57 -15.62
CA THR A 344 -31.60 2.83 -16.35
C THR A 344 -31.94 1.54 -15.61
N LEU A 345 -33.09 0.95 -15.88
CA LEU A 345 -33.41 -0.39 -15.39
C LEU A 345 -32.35 -1.43 -15.82
N ALA A 346 -31.67 -1.22 -16.96
CA ALA A 346 -30.59 -2.06 -17.42
C ALA A 346 -29.30 -1.89 -16.58
N ASP A 347 -29.06 -0.72 -16.00
CA ASP A 347 -27.96 -0.47 -15.06
C ASP A 347 -28.23 -1.09 -13.69
N MET A 348 -29.51 -1.37 -13.37
CA MET A 348 -29.97 -1.92 -12.09
C MET A 348 -30.30 -3.41 -12.22
N VAL A 349 -29.33 -4.27 -11.94
CA VAL A 349 -29.42 -5.73 -12.22
C VAL A 349 -30.44 -6.49 -11.33
N ASN A 350 -30.93 -5.90 -10.23
CA ASN A 350 -32.16 -6.30 -9.52
C ASN A 350 -32.46 -5.29 -8.40
N VAL A 351 -33.70 -4.85 -8.33
CA VAL A 351 -34.17 -3.74 -7.49
C VAL A 351 -34.13 -4.01 -5.98
N GLY A 352 -34.11 -5.28 -5.56
CA GLY A 352 -34.32 -5.69 -4.17
C GLY A 352 -33.10 -6.03 -3.32
N SER A 353 -31.86 -5.65 -3.68
CA SER A 353 -30.69 -6.22 -2.97
C SER A 353 -29.58 -5.26 -2.54
N GLY A 354 -29.77 -3.95 -2.57
CA GLY A 354 -28.80 -3.03 -1.94
C GLY A 354 -28.57 -1.71 -2.65
N SER A 355 -29.59 -1.20 -3.35
CA SER A 355 -29.61 0.24 -3.62
C SER A 355 -29.92 0.96 -2.31
N VAL A 356 -29.20 2.03 -1.98
CA VAL A 356 -29.42 2.78 -0.74
C VAL A 356 -29.30 4.27 -1.03
N LEU A 357 -30.23 5.06 -0.52
CA LEU A 357 -30.10 6.51 -0.48
C LEU A 357 -29.41 6.89 0.82
N HIS A 358 -28.32 7.62 0.69
CA HIS A 358 -27.60 8.27 1.78
C HIS A 358 -27.93 9.75 1.74
N PHE A 359 -28.30 10.29 2.89
CA PHE A 359 -28.64 11.69 3.05
C PHE A 359 -27.53 12.38 3.83
N GLY A 360 -26.80 13.28 3.16
CA GLY A 360 -25.88 14.21 3.80
C GLY A 360 -26.60 15.47 4.24
N THR A 361 -26.11 16.09 5.30
CA THR A 361 -26.70 17.30 5.87
C THR A 361 -25.61 18.36 6.06
N THR A 362 -25.78 19.53 5.45
CA THR A 362 -24.95 20.71 5.70
C THR A 362 -25.77 21.73 6.48
N ASN A 363 -25.27 22.17 7.64
CA ASN A 363 -25.96 23.15 8.51
C ASN A 363 -27.40 22.76 8.91
N GLY A 364 -27.71 21.46 8.99
CA GLY A 364 -29.03 20.97 9.37
C GLY A 364 -30.06 20.92 8.25
N VAL A 365 -29.66 21.20 7.01
CA VAL A 365 -30.48 21.03 5.79
C VAL A 365 -29.89 19.90 4.94
N ILE A 366 -30.75 19.05 4.39
CA ILE A 366 -30.32 17.99 3.46
C ILE A 366 -30.06 18.61 2.08
N ASP A 367 -28.79 18.66 1.71
CA ASP A 367 -28.28 19.21 0.45
C ASP A 367 -27.50 18.19 -0.38
N VAL A 368 -27.23 17.01 0.18
CA VAL A 368 -26.60 15.89 -0.51
C VAL A 368 -27.49 14.66 -0.42
N ILE A 369 -27.90 14.13 -1.56
CA ILE A 369 -28.53 12.81 -1.68
C ILE A 369 -27.60 11.97 -2.53
N THR A 370 -27.01 10.93 -1.93
CA THR A 370 -26.19 9.96 -2.66
C THR A 370 -26.96 8.66 -2.78
N ALA A 371 -27.25 8.28 -4.01
CA ALA A 371 -27.87 7.01 -4.31
C ALA A 371 -26.78 6.01 -4.68
N SER A 372 -26.52 5.08 -3.77
CA SER A 372 -25.69 3.91 -3.98
C SER A 372 -26.53 2.86 -4.69
N PHE A 373 -26.06 2.31 -5.82
CA PHE A 373 -26.67 1.17 -6.47
C PHE A 373 -25.65 0.14 -6.92
N ILE A 374 -26.13 -1.08 -7.08
CA ILE A 374 -25.30 -2.23 -7.42
C ILE A 374 -25.26 -2.35 -8.94
N GLY A 375 -24.13 -1.95 -9.54
CA GLY A 375 -23.95 -1.97 -11.00
C GLY A 375 -23.79 -3.38 -11.59
N LYS A 376 -23.58 -4.41 -10.74
CA LYS A 376 -23.57 -5.81 -11.21
C LYS A 376 -23.91 -6.79 -10.08
N LYS A 377 -25.00 -7.53 -10.26
CA LYS A 377 -25.38 -8.68 -9.42
C LYS A 377 -25.05 -9.96 -10.19
N LEU A 378 -24.15 -10.78 -9.67
CA LEU A 378 -23.90 -12.11 -10.18
C LEU A 378 -25.11 -12.98 -9.80
N GLY A 379 -25.89 -13.37 -10.81
CA GLY A 379 -27.04 -14.26 -10.68
C GLY A 379 -26.64 -15.68 -10.23
N PRO A 380 -27.60 -16.57 -9.92
CA PRO A 380 -27.31 -17.94 -9.49
C PRO A 380 -26.54 -18.73 -10.57
N THR A 381 -26.72 -18.37 -11.85
CA THR A 381 -26.02 -18.94 -13.00
C THR A 381 -24.57 -18.46 -13.16
N GLN A 382 -24.22 -17.35 -12.50
CA GLN A 382 -22.90 -16.71 -12.52
C GLN A 382 -22.20 -16.81 -11.14
N PHE A 383 -22.82 -17.49 -10.18
CA PHE A 383 -22.33 -17.65 -8.81
C PHE A 383 -21.26 -18.74 -8.73
N GLY A 384 -20.05 -18.40 -9.18
CA GLY A 384 -18.89 -19.30 -9.14
C GLY A 384 -18.25 -19.41 -7.77
N LEU A 385 -17.21 -20.24 -7.66
CA LEU A 385 -16.41 -20.35 -6.44
C LEU A 385 -15.77 -19.01 -6.03
N SER A 386 -15.26 -18.23 -6.97
CA SER A 386 -14.72 -16.89 -6.68
C SER A 386 -15.79 -16.01 -6.03
N ALA A 387 -17.04 -16.14 -6.47
CA ALA A 387 -18.18 -15.39 -5.94
C ALA A 387 -18.54 -15.88 -4.53
N ALA A 388 -18.64 -17.19 -4.30
CA ALA A 388 -18.90 -17.75 -2.97
C ALA A 388 -17.82 -17.35 -1.96
N ILE A 389 -16.54 -17.44 -2.35
CA ILE A 389 -15.41 -17.02 -1.53
C ILE A 389 -15.48 -15.52 -1.27
N TYR A 390 -15.70 -14.72 -2.31
CA TYR A 390 -15.83 -13.27 -2.16
C TYR A 390 -16.95 -12.92 -1.20
N GLN A 391 -18.14 -13.53 -1.29
CA GLN A 391 -19.26 -13.28 -0.38
C GLN A 391 -18.95 -13.73 1.05
N PHE A 392 -18.34 -14.91 1.24
CA PHE A 392 -17.95 -15.41 2.55
C PHE A 392 -16.92 -14.50 3.22
N ILE A 393 -15.91 -14.09 2.46
CA ILE A 393 -14.81 -13.29 2.97
C ILE A 393 -15.23 -11.83 3.17
N THR A 394 -15.92 -11.24 2.21
CA THR A 394 -16.44 -9.87 2.36
C THR A 394 -17.44 -9.78 3.50
N SER A 395 -18.34 -10.74 3.71
CA SER A 395 -19.25 -10.68 4.87
C SER A 395 -18.48 -10.71 6.21
N TRP A 396 -17.40 -11.49 6.33
CA TRP A 396 -16.52 -11.46 7.50
C TRP A 396 -15.76 -10.13 7.65
N PHE A 397 -15.15 -9.62 6.58
CA PHE A 397 -14.30 -8.42 6.64
C PHE A 397 -15.09 -7.11 6.62
N ILE A 398 -16.24 -7.04 5.94
CA ILE A 398 -17.20 -5.93 6.05
C ILE A 398 -17.64 -5.84 7.50
N GLY A 399 -17.98 -6.95 8.18
CA GLY A 399 -18.26 -6.92 9.62
C GLY A 399 -17.13 -6.31 10.48
N PHE A 400 -15.86 -6.49 10.09
CA PHE A 400 -14.72 -5.82 10.72
C PHE A 400 -14.54 -4.35 10.27
N ALA A 401 -14.79 -4.04 9.00
CA ALA A 401 -14.50 -2.77 8.36
C ALA A 401 -15.63 -1.73 8.51
N THR A 402 -16.90 -2.15 8.50
CA THR A 402 -18.09 -1.32 8.75
C THR A 402 -18.50 -1.30 10.22
N GLY A 403 -17.87 -2.11 11.07
CA GLY A 403 -17.92 -1.98 12.52
C GLY A 403 -16.73 -1.20 13.09
N ASN A 404 -16.66 -1.05 14.43
CA ASN A 404 -15.50 -0.48 15.14
C ASN A 404 -14.22 -1.36 15.08
N GLY A 405 -14.18 -2.40 14.25
CA GLY A 405 -13.14 -3.44 14.22
C GLY A 405 -11.90 -3.13 13.35
N GLY A 406 -11.99 -2.17 12.42
CA GLY A 406 -10.91 -1.85 11.48
C GLY A 406 -9.63 -1.41 12.16
N LEU A 407 -9.75 -0.66 13.26
CA LEU A 407 -8.62 -0.27 14.10
C LEU A 407 -7.96 -1.50 14.74
N GLY A 408 -8.75 -2.44 15.24
CA GLY A 408 -8.26 -3.69 15.82
C GLY A 408 -7.45 -4.52 14.82
N LEU A 409 -7.92 -4.62 13.58
CA LEU A 409 -7.20 -5.28 12.48
C LEU A 409 -5.87 -4.58 12.17
N GLY A 410 -5.88 -3.25 12.06
CA GLY A 410 -4.67 -2.45 11.82
C GLY A 410 -3.64 -2.57 12.96
N ILE A 411 -4.10 -2.59 14.22
CA ILE A 411 -3.25 -2.80 15.40
C ILE A 411 -2.63 -4.19 15.36
N ALA A 412 -3.42 -5.23 15.11
CA ALA A 412 -2.93 -6.60 15.01
C ALA A 412 -1.86 -6.74 13.92
N PHE A 413 -2.10 -6.14 12.74
CA PHE A 413 -1.14 -6.10 11.65
C PHE A 413 0.19 -5.44 12.07
N MET A 414 0.16 -4.26 12.71
CA MET A 414 1.36 -3.55 13.18
C MET A 414 2.14 -4.34 14.23
N ILE A 415 1.45 -4.93 15.22
CA ILE A 415 2.11 -5.73 16.26
C ILE A 415 2.82 -6.93 15.63
N LEU A 416 2.15 -7.65 14.73
CA LEU A 416 2.74 -8.82 14.08
C LEU A 416 3.96 -8.44 13.23
N VAL A 417 3.90 -7.35 12.45
CA VAL A 417 5.05 -6.82 11.69
C VAL A 417 6.24 -6.56 12.60
N GLY A 418 6.02 -5.83 13.70
CA GLY A 418 7.08 -5.51 14.67
C GLY A 418 7.68 -6.77 15.31
N LEU A 419 6.82 -7.74 15.68
CA LEU A 419 7.25 -9.00 16.27
C LEU A 419 8.12 -9.81 15.30
N PHE A 420 7.72 -9.98 14.05
CA PHE A 420 8.54 -10.72 13.07
C PHE A 420 9.93 -10.09 12.90
N TRP A 421 9.99 -8.75 12.78
CA TRP A 421 11.25 -8.02 12.65
C TRP A 421 12.13 -8.12 13.90
N PHE A 422 11.54 -8.15 15.10
CA PHE A 422 12.28 -8.40 16.33
C PHE A 422 13.07 -9.72 16.29
N PHE A 423 12.58 -10.70 15.54
CA PHE A 423 13.24 -11.99 15.33
C PHE A 423 14.20 -12.05 14.14
N GLY A 424 14.42 -10.92 13.47
CA GLY A 424 15.24 -10.87 12.26
C GLY A 424 14.54 -11.44 11.03
N VAL A 425 13.22 -11.60 11.08
CA VAL A 425 12.40 -12.00 9.95
C VAL A 425 11.71 -10.76 9.38
N HIS A 426 11.70 -10.58 8.07
CA HIS A 426 11.16 -9.38 7.44
C HIS A 426 9.64 -9.27 7.61
N GLY A 427 9.18 -8.66 8.71
CA GLY A 427 7.80 -8.72 9.15
C GLY A 427 6.79 -8.08 8.22
N SER A 428 7.15 -6.94 7.64
CA SER A 428 6.32 -6.23 6.65
C SER A 428 6.04 -7.08 5.42
N ASN A 429 7.00 -7.91 4.99
CA ASN A 429 6.86 -8.78 3.83
C ASN A 429 5.97 -9.99 4.10
N ILE A 430 6.08 -10.58 5.29
CA ILE A 430 5.26 -11.75 5.68
C ILE A 430 3.82 -11.32 5.88
N MET A 431 3.63 -10.28 6.69
CA MET A 431 2.32 -9.77 7.00
C MET A 431 1.70 -9.10 5.78
N GLY A 432 2.52 -8.47 4.93
CA GLY A 432 2.09 -7.87 3.68
C GLY A 432 1.39 -8.88 2.78
N GLY A 433 1.94 -10.09 2.61
CA GLY A 433 1.31 -11.13 1.80
C GLY A 433 -0.08 -11.59 2.29
N ILE A 434 -0.44 -11.33 3.55
CA ILE A 434 -1.75 -11.72 4.11
C ILE A 434 -2.71 -10.52 4.13
N PHE A 435 -2.23 -9.34 4.52
CA PHE A 435 -3.08 -8.18 4.84
C PHE A 435 -3.07 -7.09 3.77
N GLU A 436 -1.99 -6.92 2.99
CA GLU A 436 -1.95 -5.90 1.92
C GLU A 436 -3.05 -6.06 0.86
N PRO A 437 -3.45 -7.27 0.43
CA PRO A 437 -4.59 -7.42 -0.49
C PRO A 437 -5.86 -6.75 0.04
N ILE A 438 -6.09 -6.86 1.35
CA ILE A 438 -7.27 -6.29 2.01
C ILE A 438 -7.17 -4.77 2.04
N PHE A 439 -6.02 -4.22 2.43
CA PHE A 439 -5.83 -2.77 2.50
C PHE A 439 -5.79 -2.11 1.11
N LEU A 440 -5.33 -2.84 0.08
CA LEU A 440 -5.40 -2.40 -1.31
C LEU A 440 -6.81 -2.52 -1.87
N MET A 441 -7.61 -3.50 -1.42
CA MET A 441 -9.04 -3.55 -1.73
C MET A 441 -9.78 -2.35 -1.15
N VAL A 442 -9.53 -1.98 0.12
CA VAL A 442 -10.10 -0.75 0.72
C VAL A 442 -9.67 0.49 -0.06
N LEU A 443 -8.39 0.58 -0.45
CA LEU A 443 -7.91 1.66 -1.30
C LEU A 443 -8.66 1.73 -2.63
N ALA A 444 -8.81 0.59 -3.32
CA ALA A 444 -9.49 0.52 -4.60
C ALA A 444 -10.97 0.89 -4.50
N ILE A 445 -11.66 0.50 -3.42
CA ILE A 445 -13.04 0.94 -3.13
C ILE A 445 -13.08 2.47 -3.00
N ASN A 446 -12.19 3.05 -2.19
CA ASN A 446 -12.11 4.49 -2.00
C ASN A 446 -11.80 5.21 -3.33
N THR A 447 -10.84 4.73 -4.11
CA THR A 447 -10.49 5.29 -5.42
C THR A 447 -11.69 5.24 -6.37
N ALA A 448 -12.39 4.10 -6.44
CA ALA A 448 -13.53 3.90 -7.32
C ALA A 448 -14.68 4.85 -6.97
N LEU A 449 -15.03 4.93 -5.68
CA LEU A 449 -16.07 5.84 -5.19
C LEU A 449 -15.73 7.30 -5.50
N VAL A 450 -14.51 7.75 -5.20
CA VAL A 450 -14.10 9.14 -5.49
C VAL A 450 -14.08 9.41 -6.99
N THR A 451 -13.72 8.43 -7.83
CA THR A 451 -13.69 8.58 -9.29
C THR A 451 -15.10 8.68 -9.88
N SER A 452 -16.08 7.95 -9.33
CA SER A 452 -17.46 7.99 -9.83
C SER A 452 -18.29 9.15 -9.29
N LEU A 453 -18.00 9.61 -8.07
CA LEU A 453 -18.83 10.57 -7.32
C LEU A 453 -18.19 11.92 -7.04
N GLY A 454 -16.86 12.01 -7.10
CA GLY A 454 -16.13 13.07 -6.40
C GLY A 454 -15.96 12.80 -4.91
N TYR A 455 -15.02 13.54 -4.31
CA TYR A 455 -14.53 13.24 -2.96
C TYR A 455 -15.58 13.50 -1.87
N GLU A 456 -16.28 14.64 -1.93
CA GLU A 456 -17.23 15.04 -0.88
C GLU A 456 -18.42 14.08 -0.78
N ALA A 457 -19.00 13.73 -1.94
CA ALA A 457 -20.08 12.75 -2.02
C ALA A 457 -19.61 11.33 -1.65
N ALA A 458 -18.40 10.93 -2.04
CA ALA A 458 -17.83 9.65 -1.62
C ALA A 458 -17.63 9.56 -0.11
N ALA A 459 -17.14 10.62 0.53
CA ALA A 459 -16.95 10.66 1.98
C ALA A 459 -18.28 10.66 2.74
N ALA A 460 -19.28 11.42 2.25
CA ALA A 460 -20.62 11.47 2.84
C ALA A 460 -21.39 10.15 2.74
N SER A 461 -21.07 9.30 1.76
CA SER A 461 -21.70 7.98 1.58
C SER A 461 -21.48 7.00 2.74
N GLY A 462 -20.49 7.26 3.61
CA GLY A 462 -20.10 6.35 4.70
C GLY A 462 -19.48 5.02 4.25
N SER A 463 -19.27 4.83 2.93
CA SER A 463 -18.77 3.56 2.35
C SER A 463 -17.25 3.53 2.19
N MET A 464 -16.55 4.63 2.51
CA MET A 464 -15.10 4.71 2.44
C MET A 464 -14.42 4.16 3.70
N GLY A 465 -13.33 3.41 3.51
CA GLY A 465 -12.56 2.84 4.61
C GLY A 465 -11.30 3.64 4.95
N VAL A 466 -10.95 3.74 6.24
CA VAL A 466 -9.77 4.50 6.68
C VAL A 466 -8.45 3.76 6.38
N PHE A 467 -8.41 2.45 6.67
CA PHE A 467 -7.17 1.66 6.68
C PHE A 467 -6.81 1.11 5.30
N THR A 468 -6.30 1.99 4.43
CA THR A 468 -5.69 1.59 3.16
C THR A 468 -4.20 1.28 3.34
N LYS A 469 -3.57 0.63 2.36
CA LYS A 469 -2.11 0.40 2.39
C LYS A 469 -1.30 1.71 2.54
N PRO A 470 -1.49 2.73 1.70
CA PRO A 470 -0.74 3.98 1.81
C PRO A 470 -1.05 4.79 3.08
N PHE A 471 -2.20 4.56 3.76
CA PHE A 471 -2.45 5.13 5.09
C PHE A 471 -1.41 4.64 6.12
N PHE A 472 -1.09 3.34 6.14
CA PHE A 472 -0.02 2.81 7.01
C PHE A 472 1.35 3.41 6.64
N ASP A 473 1.63 3.59 5.35
CA ASP A 473 2.89 4.15 4.86
C ASP A 473 3.02 5.65 5.16
N GLY A 474 1.91 6.38 5.26
CA GLY A 474 1.88 7.81 5.57
C GLY A 474 2.00 8.12 7.06
N TYR A 475 1.45 7.24 7.91
CA TYR A 475 1.37 7.50 9.35
C TYR A 475 2.15 6.50 10.21
N ALA A 476 1.98 5.19 10.02
CA ALA A 476 2.54 4.19 10.93
C ALA A 476 4.04 3.94 10.72
N TYR A 477 4.48 3.88 9.46
CA TYR A 477 5.85 3.49 9.08
C TYR A 477 6.85 4.67 8.99
N VAL A 478 6.85 5.59 9.97
CA VAL A 478 7.76 6.77 9.96
C VAL A 478 9.24 6.36 9.89
N GLY A 479 9.79 6.38 8.68
CA GLY A 479 11.11 5.88 8.33
C GLY A 479 11.29 4.36 8.39
N GLY A 480 10.25 3.62 8.02
CA GLY A 480 10.26 2.17 7.84
C GLY A 480 9.58 1.39 8.96
N SER A 481 9.85 0.08 8.99
CA SER A 481 9.29 -0.83 10.02
C SER A 481 9.73 -0.42 11.42
N GLY A 482 8.81 -0.34 12.37
CA GLY A 482 9.13 0.09 13.74
C GLY A 482 9.31 1.60 13.91
N ALA A 483 8.98 2.39 12.88
CA ALA A 483 9.11 3.85 12.89
C ALA A 483 10.55 4.31 13.25
N THR A 484 11.54 3.76 12.56
CA THR A 484 12.96 3.90 12.96
C THR A 484 13.55 5.30 12.75
N LEU A 485 12.86 6.24 12.10
CA LEU A 485 13.40 7.59 11.94
C LEU A 485 13.59 8.30 13.28
N GLY A 486 12.68 8.07 14.25
CA GLY A 486 12.86 8.63 15.59
C GLY A 486 14.10 8.05 16.29
N LEU A 487 14.38 6.75 16.15
CA LEU A 487 15.61 6.15 16.66
C LEU A 487 16.87 6.83 16.10
N LEU A 488 16.88 7.12 14.80
CA LEU A 488 18.00 7.79 14.15
C LEU A 488 18.19 9.22 14.67
N ILE A 489 17.11 10.00 14.74
CA ILE A 489 17.13 11.37 15.28
C ILE A 489 17.61 11.36 16.74
N MET A 490 17.05 10.47 17.56
CA MET A 490 17.43 10.34 18.97
C MET A 490 18.88 9.91 19.15
N THR A 491 19.41 9.08 18.25
CA THR A 491 20.81 8.69 18.27
C THR A 491 21.73 9.89 18.00
N PHE A 492 21.42 10.75 17.03
CA PHE A 492 22.23 11.95 16.79
C PHE A 492 22.20 12.92 17.98
N CYS A 493 21.00 13.17 18.51
CA CYS A 493 20.77 14.15 19.55
C CYS A 493 21.34 13.73 20.92
N PHE A 494 21.11 12.48 21.35
CA PHE A 494 21.36 12.09 22.74
C PHE A 494 22.39 10.96 22.92
N SER A 495 22.64 10.15 21.90
CA SER A 495 23.57 9.02 22.04
C SER A 495 25.02 9.50 22.16
N LYS A 496 25.77 8.90 23.08
CA LYS A 496 27.23 9.03 23.21
C LYS A 496 27.96 7.85 22.60
N ARG A 497 27.25 6.90 22.01
CA ARG A 497 27.82 5.75 21.28
C ARG A 497 28.30 6.18 19.90
N ARG A 498 29.62 6.12 19.66
CA ARG A 498 30.23 6.52 18.39
C ARG A 498 29.90 5.56 17.25
N ASP A 499 29.87 4.26 17.54
CA ASP A 499 29.49 3.18 16.62
C ASP A 499 28.07 3.40 16.06
N LEU A 500 27.07 3.61 16.92
CA LEU A 500 25.69 3.83 16.47
C LEU A 500 25.51 5.15 15.71
N LYS A 501 26.29 6.19 16.05
CA LYS A 501 26.26 7.47 15.34
C LYS A 501 26.77 7.36 13.90
N GLU A 502 27.79 6.54 13.66
CA GLU A 502 28.25 6.26 12.30
C GLU A 502 27.18 5.47 11.52
N ILE A 503 26.61 4.42 12.12
CA ILE A 503 25.52 3.65 11.47
C ILE A 503 24.32 4.56 11.17
N ALA A 504 23.95 5.45 12.10
CA ALA A 504 22.87 6.41 11.89
C ALA A 504 23.12 7.31 10.69
N LYS A 505 24.35 7.81 10.53
CA LYS A 505 24.76 8.69 9.42
C LYS A 505 24.56 8.03 8.07
N TYR A 506 24.90 6.74 7.93
CA TYR A 506 24.70 5.99 6.69
C TYR A 506 23.25 5.56 6.46
N SER A 507 22.51 5.31 7.55
CA SER A 507 21.14 4.79 7.45
C SER A 507 20.08 5.88 7.24
N THR A 508 20.34 7.12 7.67
CA THR A 508 19.35 8.21 7.63
C THR A 508 18.85 8.55 6.23
N PRO A 509 19.71 8.67 5.18
CA PRO A 509 19.21 8.91 3.83
C PRO A 509 18.19 7.86 3.38
N ALA A 510 18.49 6.57 3.62
CA ALA A 510 17.56 5.48 3.32
C ALA A 510 16.28 5.56 4.18
N GLY A 511 16.43 5.86 5.47
CA GLY A 511 15.33 5.98 6.42
C GLY A 511 14.33 7.10 6.07
N VAL A 512 14.76 8.20 5.45
CA VAL A 512 13.82 9.24 4.95
C VAL A 512 12.88 8.68 3.87
N PHE A 513 13.37 7.74 3.06
CA PHE A 513 12.59 7.03 2.04
C PHE A 513 12.02 5.71 2.56
N GLN A 514 11.84 5.60 3.88
CA GLN A 514 11.26 4.44 4.58
C GLN A 514 12.04 3.12 4.44
N ILE A 515 13.26 3.15 3.90
CA ILE A 515 14.15 1.99 3.78
C ILE A 515 15.01 1.91 5.03
N ASN A 516 14.85 0.85 5.83
CA ASN A 516 15.42 0.81 7.17
C ASN A 516 16.18 -0.47 7.54
N GLU A 517 16.47 -1.33 6.57
CA GLU A 517 17.37 -2.48 6.74
C GLU A 517 18.75 -2.07 7.28
N PRO A 518 19.38 -0.95 6.83
CA PRO A 518 20.63 -0.49 7.43
C PRO A 518 20.49 -0.20 8.94
N VAL A 519 19.31 0.23 9.39
CA VAL A 519 19.02 0.44 10.81
C VAL A 519 18.78 -0.89 11.51
N ILE A 520 17.90 -1.74 10.97
CA ILE A 520 17.50 -3.01 11.60
C ILE A 520 18.71 -3.93 11.80
N PHE A 521 19.61 -4.00 10.82
CA PHE A 521 20.79 -4.86 10.90
C PHE A 521 22.02 -4.14 11.47
N GLY A 522 22.10 -2.82 11.34
CA GLY A 522 23.20 -2.05 11.91
C GLY A 522 23.05 -1.81 13.41
N TYR A 523 21.82 -1.59 13.89
CA TYR A 523 21.55 -1.48 15.33
C TYR A 523 21.32 -2.87 15.92
N PRO A 524 21.58 -3.04 17.23
CA PRO A 524 21.16 -4.23 17.93
C PRO A 524 19.65 -4.14 18.20
N ILE A 525 18.80 -4.15 17.17
CA ILE A 525 17.32 -4.16 17.31
C ILE A 525 16.83 -5.60 17.40
N VAL A 526 17.32 -6.45 16.49
CA VAL A 526 17.00 -7.88 16.45
C VAL A 526 17.42 -8.54 17.75
N LEU A 527 16.47 -9.23 18.40
CA LEU A 527 16.62 -9.92 19.68
C LEU A 527 17.04 -9.04 20.87
N ASN A 528 16.99 -7.71 20.75
CA ASN A 528 17.26 -6.79 21.84
C ASN A 528 15.98 -6.32 22.53
N ALA A 529 15.76 -6.79 23.75
CA ALA A 529 14.58 -6.46 24.56
C ALA A 529 14.44 -4.95 24.86
N VAL A 530 15.54 -4.17 24.84
CA VAL A 530 15.49 -2.71 25.05
C VAL A 530 14.77 -2.03 23.88
N TYR A 531 15.17 -2.34 22.65
CA TYR A 531 14.57 -1.73 21.46
C TYR A 531 13.28 -2.42 21.00
N MET A 532 12.98 -3.64 21.48
CA MET A 532 11.74 -4.36 21.15
C MET A 532 10.48 -3.52 21.42
N VAL A 533 10.41 -2.89 22.60
CA VAL A 533 9.22 -2.15 23.03
C VAL A 533 8.91 -0.98 22.09
N PRO A 534 9.81 0.00 21.87
CA PRO A 534 9.51 1.09 20.94
C PRO A 534 9.35 0.57 19.51
N PHE A 535 10.11 -0.44 19.10
CA PHE A 535 10.00 -0.99 17.74
C PHE A 535 8.64 -1.62 17.43
N VAL A 536 8.00 -2.30 18.39
CA VAL A 536 6.69 -2.93 18.19
C VAL A 536 5.54 -1.93 18.38
N PHE A 537 5.62 -1.09 19.41
CA PHE A 537 4.46 -0.28 19.82
C PHE A 537 4.43 1.13 19.22
N THR A 538 5.56 1.72 18.83
CA THR A 538 5.56 3.06 18.22
C THR A 538 4.75 3.12 16.91
N PRO A 539 4.84 2.16 15.98
CA PRO A 539 3.96 2.14 14.80
C PRO A 539 2.47 2.05 15.16
N VAL A 540 2.12 1.35 16.24
CA VAL A 540 0.74 1.26 16.74
C VAL A 540 0.26 2.61 17.25
N LEU A 541 1.09 3.33 18.01
CA LEU A 541 0.76 4.69 18.47
C LEU A 541 0.57 5.65 17.28
N ASN A 542 1.46 5.59 16.30
CA ASN A 542 1.35 6.40 15.09
C ASN A 542 0.09 6.05 14.27
N LEU A 543 -0.26 4.77 14.18
CA LEU A 543 -1.50 4.32 13.55
C LEU A 543 -2.73 4.93 14.24
N ILE A 544 -2.75 4.93 15.57
CA ILE A 544 -3.83 5.52 16.37
C ILE A 544 -3.90 7.03 16.13
N VAL A 545 -2.77 7.73 16.07
CA VAL A 545 -2.73 9.16 15.71
C VAL A 545 -3.35 9.38 14.33
N GLY A 546 -2.91 8.65 13.30
CA GLY A 546 -3.49 8.74 11.97
C GLY A 546 -5.01 8.48 11.99
N TYR A 547 -5.46 7.50 12.77
CA TYR A 547 -6.88 7.17 12.91
C TYR A 547 -7.69 8.28 13.61
N ILE A 548 -7.16 8.90 14.66
CA ILE A 548 -7.80 10.04 15.34
C ILE A 548 -8.03 11.19 14.35
N PHE A 549 -7.06 11.49 13.50
CA PHE A 549 -7.20 12.57 12.51
C PHE A 549 -8.00 12.18 11.26
N SER A 550 -8.37 10.91 11.13
CA SER A 550 -9.14 10.41 9.98
C SER A 550 -10.60 10.89 10.01
N PRO A 551 -11.32 10.74 8.88
CA PRO A 551 -12.73 11.10 8.81
C PRO A 551 -13.63 10.34 9.80
N ALA A 552 -13.22 9.14 10.22
CA ALA A 552 -13.99 8.33 11.16
C ALA A 552 -14.02 8.86 12.60
N VAL A 553 -13.14 9.82 12.96
CA VAL A 553 -13.03 10.33 14.34
C VAL A 553 -13.12 11.85 14.38
N LEU A 554 -12.17 12.58 13.78
CA LEU A 554 -12.15 14.05 13.82
C LEU A 554 -12.61 14.72 12.52
N GLY A 555 -12.64 14.02 11.38
CA GLY A 555 -12.96 14.69 10.12
C GLY A 555 -11.86 15.64 9.61
N PHE A 556 -10.66 15.62 10.21
CA PHE A 556 -9.66 16.65 9.97
C PHE A 556 -8.87 16.45 8.67
N VAL A 557 -8.56 15.19 8.33
CA VAL A 557 -7.87 14.81 7.09
C VAL A 557 -8.79 13.95 6.25
N ASN A 558 -8.71 14.13 4.93
CA ASN A 558 -9.44 13.31 3.98
C ASN A 558 -9.09 11.80 4.03
N TYR A 559 -10.00 10.95 3.54
CA TYR A 559 -9.73 9.52 3.35
C TYR A 559 -8.52 9.31 2.44
N SER A 560 -7.82 8.20 2.62
CA SER A 560 -6.80 7.76 1.67
C SER A 560 -7.46 7.07 0.47
N TYR A 561 -7.26 7.60 -0.74
CA TYR A 561 -7.84 7.06 -1.98
C TYR A 561 -6.90 7.12 -3.19
N ILE A 562 -5.70 7.67 -3.04
CA ILE A 562 -4.65 7.60 -4.07
C ILE A 562 -3.52 6.74 -3.55
N LEU A 563 -3.02 5.83 -4.37
CA LEU A 563 -1.82 5.11 -3.97
C LEU A 563 -0.58 5.99 -4.12
N ALA A 564 0.12 6.15 -3.01
CA ALA A 564 1.48 6.65 -2.99
C ALA A 564 2.48 5.48 -2.92
N PRO A 565 3.66 5.59 -3.55
CA PRO A 565 4.75 4.63 -3.34
C PRO A 565 5.17 4.59 -1.86
N TRP A 566 5.35 3.40 -1.29
CA TRP A 566 5.77 3.25 0.11
C TRP A 566 7.19 3.80 0.39
N THR A 567 8.02 3.96 -0.65
CA THR A 567 9.35 4.57 -0.56
C THR A 567 9.32 6.09 -0.54
N ALA A 568 8.18 6.72 -0.81
CA ALA A 568 8.07 8.17 -0.68
C ALA A 568 8.21 8.56 0.81
N PRO A 569 8.78 9.74 1.11
CA PRO A 569 8.80 10.25 2.47
C PRO A 569 7.39 10.23 3.09
N TRP A 570 7.26 9.70 4.30
CA TRP A 570 5.96 9.43 4.95
C TRP A 570 5.01 10.64 4.94
N PHE A 571 5.53 11.86 5.14
CA PHE A 571 4.73 13.07 5.14
C PHE A 571 4.19 13.44 3.74
N LEU A 572 4.95 13.14 2.68
CA LEU A 572 4.45 13.28 1.31
C LEU A 572 3.43 12.19 1.01
N THR A 573 3.67 10.96 1.45
CA THR A 573 2.70 9.86 1.32
C THR A 573 1.37 10.23 1.97
N ALA A 574 1.38 10.78 3.19
CA ALA A 574 0.19 11.22 3.90
C ALA A 574 -0.60 12.27 3.11
N VAL A 575 0.06 13.27 2.52
CA VAL A 575 -0.60 14.32 1.73
C VAL A 575 -1.11 13.80 0.38
N ILE A 576 -0.29 13.02 -0.33
CA ILE A 576 -0.62 12.51 -1.66
C ILE A 576 -1.79 11.54 -1.58
N THR A 577 -1.79 10.66 -0.59
CA THR A 577 -2.79 9.59 -0.52
C THR A 577 -4.19 10.11 -0.24
N SER A 578 -4.31 11.25 0.45
CA SER A 578 -5.59 11.89 0.77
C SER A 578 -5.90 13.13 -0.07
N LEU A 579 -4.97 13.56 -0.93
CA LEU A 579 -4.94 14.89 -1.56
C LEU A 579 -5.31 16.03 -0.61
N ASP A 580 -4.72 16.01 0.59
CA ASP A 580 -5.03 16.98 1.63
C ASP A 580 -3.76 17.45 2.33
N ALA A 581 -3.44 18.74 2.18
CA ALA A 581 -2.26 19.35 2.81
C ALA A 581 -2.35 19.31 4.35
N ARG A 582 -3.56 19.27 4.93
CA ARG A 582 -3.76 19.14 6.39
C ARG A 582 -3.18 17.85 6.93
N ALA A 583 -3.02 16.81 6.09
CA ALA A 583 -2.40 15.53 6.44
C ALA A 583 -0.95 15.68 6.95
N LEU A 584 -0.28 16.79 6.62
CA LEU A 584 1.06 17.09 7.13
C LEU A 584 1.08 17.20 8.66
N ILE A 585 0.01 17.72 9.27
CA ILE A 585 -0.07 17.91 10.72
C ILE A 585 0.00 16.57 11.46
N PRO A 586 -0.92 15.59 11.24
CA PRO A 586 -0.80 14.28 11.87
C PRO A 586 0.48 13.55 11.48
N ALA A 587 0.98 13.70 10.25
CA ALA A 587 2.27 13.08 9.86
C ALA A 587 3.46 13.61 10.68
N MET A 588 3.47 14.91 11.01
CA MET A 588 4.49 15.51 11.88
C MET A 588 4.27 15.18 13.36
N ILE A 589 3.01 15.01 13.80
CA ILE A 589 2.70 14.50 15.14
C ILE A 589 3.22 13.05 15.27
N CYS A 590 3.01 12.20 14.26
CA CYS A 590 3.58 10.85 14.24
C CYS A 590 5.11 10.87 14.36
N LEU A 591 5.80 11.80 13.68
CA LEU A 591 7.24 11.97 13.88
C LEU A 591 7.57 12.34 15.34
N GLY A 592 6.82 13.27 15.94
CA GLY A 592 6.97 13.66 17.35
C GLY A 592 6.77 12.49 18.31
N VAL A 593 5.70 11.71 18.13
CA VAL A 593 5.42 10.48 18.90
C VAL A 593 6.56 9.47 18.74
N THR A 594 7.09 9.33 17.53
CA THR A 594 8.21 8.45 17.24
C THR A 594 9.47 8.87 18.00
N ILE A 595 9.83 10.16 17.95
CA ILE A 595 10.98 10.74 18.69
C ILE A 595 10.80 10.53 20.20
N ALA A 596 9.62 10.85 20.73
CA ALA A 596 9.32 10.72 22.16
C ALA A 596 9.38 9.26 22.64
N SER A 597 8.86 8.33 21.82
CA SER A 597 8.84 6.90 22.17
C SER A 597 10.25 6.31 22.24
N TYR A 598 11.16 6.69 21.34
CA TYR A 598 12.52 6.13 21.30
C TYR A 598 13.49 6.77 22.31
N LEU A 599 13.23 8.00 22.77
CA LEU A 599 14.08 8.73 23.71
C LEU A 599 14.51 7.93 24.95
N PRO A 600 13.59 7.37 25.77
CA PRO A 600 13.98 6.67 26.99
C PRO A 600 14.85 5.44 26.70
N PHE A 601 14.61 4.76 25.59
CA PHE A 601 15.33 3.54 25.22
C PHE A 601 16.73 3.83 24.69
N VAL A 602 16.93 4.92 23.96
CA VAL A 602 18.28 5.37 23.54
C VAL A 602 19.11 5.76 24.77
N LEU A 603 18.53 6.47 25.74
CA LEU A 603 19.23 6.80 26.99
C LEU A 603 19.58 5.54 27.79
N LEU A 604 18.64 4.60 27.91
CA LEU A 604 18.86 3.32 28.58
C LEU A 604 19.95 2.48 27.91
N ASP A 605 19.93 2.37 26.58
CA ASP A 605 20.95 1.66 25.80
C ASP A 605 22.34 2.27 26.01
N ASN A 606 22.45 3.60 26.06
CA ASN A 606 23.70 4.28 26.39
C ASN A 606 24.21 3.90 27.79
N ILE A 607 23.34 3.94 28.81
CA ILE A 607 23.71 3.57 30.18
C ILE A 607 24.20 2.12 30.24
N LEU A 608 23.46 1.19 29.63
CA LEU A 608 23.81 -0.23 29.60
C LEU A 608 25.11 -0.49 28.85
N TYR A 609 25.31 0.18 27.71
CA TYR A 609 26.53 0.09 26.92
C TYR A 609 27.75 0.56 27.72
N PHE A 610 27.73 1.77 28.29
CA PHE A 610 28.86 2.30 29.05
C PHE A 610 29.15 1.50 30.32
N LYS A 611 28.11 0.97 30.99
CA LYS A 611 28.27 0.08 32.15
C LYS A 611 28.92 -1.26 31.75
N LYS A 612 28.59 -1.79 30.57
CA LYS A 612 29.21 -3.00 30.04
C LYS A 612 30.65 -2.74 29.59
N LEU A 613 30.88 -1.63 28.88
CA LEU A 613 32.19 -1.23 28.39
C LEU A 613 33.17 -1.00 29.54
N GLN A 614 32.76 -0.31 30.59
CA GLN A 614 33.58 -0.10 31.79
C GLN A 614 34.04 -1.43 32.43
N LYS A 615 33.23 -2.49 32.35
CA LYS A 615 33.57 -3.80 32.91
C LYS A 615 34.43 -4.65 31.98
N GLN A 616 34.24 -4.54 30.68
CA GLN A 616 34.87 -5.41 29.68
C GLN A 616 36.17 -4.81 29.12
N ASP A 617 36.20 -3.50 28.95
CA ASP A 617 37.30 -2.75 28.32
C ASP A 617 37.38 -1.32 28.92
N PRO A 618 38.02 -1.18 30.09
CA PRO A 618 38.16 0.10 30.77
C PRO A 618 38.92 1.15 29.96
N GLU A 619 39.90 0.73 29.15
CA GLU A 619 40.68 1.66 28.31
C GLU A 619 39.81 2.29 27.22
N LYS A 620 39.03 1.46 26.51
CA LYS A 620 38.10 1.96 25.49
C LYS A 620 37.00 2.83 26.10
N TYR A 621 36.55 2.52 27.31
CA TYR A 621 35.62 3.35 28.07
C TYR A 621 36.17 4.75 28.33
N GLU A 622 37.42 4.86 28.80
CA GLU A 622 38.06 6.16 29.04
C GLU A 622 38.30 6.93 27.74
N LEU A 623 38.69 6.26 26.65
CA LEU A 623 38.82 6.88 25.33
C LEU A 623 37.49 7.45 24.81
N GLU A 624 36.40 6.70 24.95
CA GLU A 624 35.07 7.17 24.55
C GLU A 624 34.60 8.35 25.42
N LYS A 625 34.82 8.31 26.74
CA LYS A 625 34.53 9.45 27.61
C LYS A 625 35.35 10.68 27.22
N ARG A 626 36.66 10.50 26.99
CA ARG A 626 37.58 11.57 26.61
C ARG A 626 37.15 12.26 25.33
N TYR A 627 36.62 11.51 24.35
CA TYR A 627 36.07 12.08 23.12
C TYR A 627 34.95 13.11 23.36
N TYR A 628 34.14 12.95 24.41
CA TYR A 628 33.08 13.90 24.73
C TYR A 628 33.51 15.00 25.70
N SER A 629 34.51 14.78 26.55
CA SER A 629 34.98 15.77 27.54
C SER A 629 36.09 16.69 26.99
N ASP A 630 36.98 16.18 26.15
CA ASP A 630 38.16 16.87 25.65
C ASP A 630 37.96 17.33 24.20
N LYS A 631 37.90 18.65 24.00
CA LYS A 631 37.68 19.27 22.69
C LYS A 631 38.85 19.06 21.72
N LEU A 632 40.09 19.04 22.23
CA LEU A 632 41.30 18.86 21.42
C LEU A 632 41.37 17.43 20.93
N PHE A 633 41.16 16.46 21.82
CA PHE A 633 41.11 15.05 21.48
C PHE A 633 39.99 14.73 20.48
N ARG A 634 38.80 15.33 20.65
CA ARG A 634 37.69 15.22 19.67
C ARG A 634 38.07 15.77 18.29
N PHE A 635 38.71 16.95 18.25
CA PHE A 635 39.15 17.56 17.01
C PHE A 635 40.18 16.69 16.29
N GLN A 636 41.19 16.20 17.01
CA GLN A 636 42.20 15.29 16.46
C GLN A 636 41.55 14.04 15.89
N THR A 637 40.72 13.35 16.69
CA THR A 637 40.05 12.11 16.28
C THR A 637 39.21 12.32 15.00
N ASN A 638 38.40 13.37 14.93
CA ASN A 638 37.54 13.63 13.76
C ASN A 638 38.35 13.97 12.50
N THR A 639 39.46 14.68 12.66
CA THR A 639 40.33 15.07 11.54
C THR A 639 41.18 13.91 11.05
N GLU A 640 41.62 13.01 11.95
CA GLU A 640 42.26 11.72 11.64
C GLU A 640 41.35 10.87 10.75
N THR A 641 40.12 10.61 11.20
CA THR A 641 39.15 9.80 10.46
C THR A 641 38.82 10.39 9.09
N LYS A 642 38.81 11.72 8.96
CA LYS A 642 38.57 12.36 7.66
C LYS A 642 39.76 12.22 6.71
N ILE A 643 40.99 12.28 7.23
CA ILE A 643 42.21 12.01 6.47
C ILE A 643 42.18 10.56 5.97
N GLU A 644 41.94 9.61 6.86
CA GLU A 644 41.87 8.19 6.55
C GLU A 644 40.80 7.89 5.49
N ASN A 645 39.61 8.50 5.60
CA ASN A 645 38.56 8.36 4.57
C ASN A 645 38.96 8.92 3.20
N LEU A 646 39.72 10.01 3.16
CA LEU A 646 40.21 10.58 1.89
C LEU A 646 41.33 9.72 1.29
N GLU A 647 42.22 9.19 2.12
CA GLU A 647 43.27 8.24 1.72
C GLU A 647 42.64 6.96 1.15
N ASN A 648 41.68 6.36 1.87
CA ASN A 648 40.91 5.21 1.39
C ASN A 648 40.18 5.51 0.07
N LYS A 649 39.56 6.69 -0.06
CA LYS A 649 38.90 7.10 -1.32
C LYS A 649 39.89 7.17 -2.48
N ALA A 650 41.12 7.62 -2.23
CA ALA A 650 42.17 7.70 -3.24
C ALA A 650 42.55 6.30 -3.76
N GLU A 651 42.58 5.30 -2.87
CA GLU A 651 42.82 3.90 -3.24
C GLU A 651 41.64 3.27 -3.99
N TYR A 652 40.41 3.45 -3.49
CA TYR A 652 39.21 2.90 -4.12
C TYR A 652 38.98 3.37 -5.55
N VAL A 653 39.42 4.58 -5.91
CA VAL A 653 39.29 5.10 -7.29
C VAL A 653 40.08 4.23 -8.29
N VAL A 654 41.25 3.74 -7.91
CA VAL A 654 42.08 2.87 -8.76
C VAL A 654 41.49 1.46 -8.80
N LEU A 655 41.13 0.91 -7.63
CA LEU A 655 40.51 -0.42 -7.52
C LEU A 655 39.21 -0.53 -8.33
N ASN A 656 38.36 0.51 -8.30
CA ASN A 656 37.13 0.53 -9.09
C ASN A 656 37.41 0.58 -10.61
N ALA A 657 38.45 1.30 -11.03
CA ALA A 657 38.84 1.33 -12.43
C ALA A 657 39.37 -0.04 -12.92
N GLU A 658 40.16 -0.72 -12.08
CA GLU A 658 40.61 -2.10 -12.33
C GLU A 658 39.43 -3.07 -12.42
N SER A 659 38.50 -3.03 -11.46
CA SER A 659 37.29 -3.86 -11.48
C SER A 659 36.42 -3.59 -12.71
N THR A 660 36.28 -2.33 -13.12
CA THR A 660 35.56 -1.95 -14.35
C THR A 660 36.26 -2.50 -15.59
N ASN A 661 37.60 -2.45 -15.62
CA ASN A 661 38.40 -3.00 -16.71
C ASN A 661 38.24 -4.53 -16.80
N GLU A 662 38.22 -5.24 -15.68
CA GLU A 662 37.94 -6.68 -15.64
C GLU A 662 36.53 -7.03 -16.13
N PHE A 663 35.52 -6.24 -15.74
CA PHE A 663 34.14 -6.41 -16.20
C PHE A 663 34.03 -6.32 -17.73
N TRP A 664 34.70 -5.33 -18.35
CA TRP A 664 34.68 -5.15 -19.80
C TRP A 664 35.56 -6.15 -20.54
N ALA A 665 36.67 -6.60 -19.94
CA ALA A 665 37.52 -7.63 -20.53
C ALA A 665 36.75 -8.93 -20.79
N LYS A 666 35.70 -9.22 -20.02
CA LYS A 666 34.83 -10.39 -20.20
C LYS A 666 33.75 -10.21 -21.29
N ARG A 667 33.54 -9.02 -21.83
CA ARG A 667 32.38 -8.69 -22.70
C ARG A 667 32.74 -8.01 -24.03
N LEU A 668 33.91 -7.39 -24.12
CA LEU A 668 34.31 -6.61 -25.28
C LEU A 668 35.16 -7.47 -26.22
N VAL A 669 34.64 -7.73 -27.43
CA VAL A 669 35.25 -8.67 -28.39
C VAL A 669 36.42 -8.06 -29.17
N ASN A 670 36.47 -6.73 -29.31
CA ASN A 670 37.54 -6.02 -30.03
C ASN A 670 38.75 -5.76 -29.10
N PRO A 671 39.92 -6.39 -29.36
CA PRO A 671 41.08 -6.30 -28.46
C PRO A 671 41.71 -4.90 -28.40
N LYS A 672 41.80 -4.21 -29.54
CA LYS A 672 42.46 -2.90 -29.64
C LYS A 672 41.64 -1.83 -28.90
N LYS A 673 40.33 -1.84 -29.09
CA LYS A 673 39.39 -0.93 -28.41
C LYS A 673 39.29 -1.20 -26.90
N LEU A 674 39.45 -2.46 -26.49
CA LEU A 674 39.52 -2.83 -25.08
C LEU A 674 40.77 -2.24 -24.40
N GLU A 675 41.93 -2.32 -25.05
CA GLU A 675 43.19 -1.89 -24.43
C GLU A 675 43.34 -0.37 -24.37
N GLU A 676 42.91 0.34 -25.42
CA GLU A 676 42.78 1.80 -25.39
C GLU A 676 41.86 2.27 -24.26
N ARG A 677 40.74 1.55 -24.03
CA ARG A 677 39.81 1.86 -22.92
C ARG A 677 40.46 1.60 -21.56
N LYS A 678 41.14 0.46 -21.37
CA LYS A 678 41.78 0.12 -20.09
C LYS A 678 42.82 1.16 -19.70
N GLN A 679 43.68 1.55 -20.64
CA GLN A 679 44.70 2.58 -20.42
C GLN A 679 44.06 3.92 -20.06
N LYS A 680 43.11 4.40 -20.87
CA LYS A 680 42.42 5.67 -20.61
C LYS A 680 41.73 5.69 -19.25
N GLN A 681 41.00 4.62 -18.90
CA GLN A 681 40.28 4.50 -17.63
C GLN A 681 41.23 4.51 -16.43
N LEU A 682 42.38 3.84 -16.56
CA LEU A 682 43.39 3.77 -15.49
C LEU A 682 44.18 5.08 -15.34
N GLU A 683 44.51 5.76 -16.43
CA GLU A 683 45.13 7.09 -16.40
C GLU A 683 44.21 8.13 -15.75
N GLU A 684 42.93 8.16 -16.13
CA GLU A 684 41.93 9.02 -15.50
C GLU A 684 41.79 8.74 -14.00
N ALA A 685 41.86 7.47 -13.60
CA ALA A 685 41.82 7.06 -12.19
C ALA A 685 43.07 7.50 -11.42
N LYS A 686 44.27 7.36 -12.00
CA LYS A 686 45.54 7.82 -11.39
C LYS A 686 45.57 9.32 -11.20
N MET A 687 45.16 10.10 -12.20
CA MET A 687 45.04 11.57 -12.07
C MET A 687 44.04 11.97 -10.96
N LYS A 688 42.90 11.28 -10.87
CA LYS A 688 41.93 11.50 -9.77
C LYS A 688 42.51 11.15 -8.41
N ARG A 689 43.26 10.04 -8.29
CA ARG A 689 43.96 9.64 -7.06
C ARG A 689 44.93 10.71 -6.60
N GLU A 690 45.79 11.20 -7.48
CA GLU A 690 46.79 12.24 -7.17
C GLU A 690 46.13 13.54 -6.71
N LYS A 691 45.03 13.95 -7.37
CA LYS A 691 44.23 15.09 -6.94
C LYS A 691 43.68 14.92 -5.51
N ILE A 692 43.20 13.74 -5.16
CA ILE A 692 42.69 13.45 -3.80
C ILE A 692 43.85 13.45 -2.78
N LEU A 693 45.02 12.89 -3.11
CA LEU A 693 46.18 12.90 -2.21
C LEU A 693 46.71 14.32 -1.96
N ASN A 694 46.69 15.19 -2.96
CA ASN A 694 47.01 16.61 -2.77
C ASN A 694 46.01 17.30 -1.83
N GLN A 695 44.71 16.98 -1.93
CA GLN A 695 43.70 17.45 -0.97
C GLN A 695 43.98 16.94 0.46
N VAL A 696 44.45 15.70 0.62
CA VAL A 696 44.83 15.16 1.94
C VAL A 696 45.97 15.97 2.54
N LYS A 697 47.01 16.28 1.76
CA LYS A 697 48.16 17.07 2.22
C LYS A 697 47.74 18.46 2.68
N GLU A 698 46.97 19.16 1.85
CA GLU A 698 46.43 20.48 2.19
C GLU A 698 45.55 20.44 3.45
N TYR A 699 44.76 19.36 3.61
CA TYR A 699 43.94 19.17 4.80
C TYR A 699 44.77 18.93 6.06
N LYS A 700 45.88 18.17 5.98
CA LYS A 700 46.83 17.96 7.09
C LYS A 700 47.47 19.29 7.54
N ASP A 701 47.89 20.13 6.60
CA ASP A 701 48.49 21.44 6.91
C ASP A 701 47.48 22.39 7.58
N ASN A 702 46.24 22.41 7.07
CA ASN A 702 45.16 23.20 7.66
C ASN A 702 44.72 22.68 9.04
N ARG A 703 44.76 21.34 9.25
CA ARG A 703 44.51 20.70 10.55
C ARG A 703 45.51 21.19 11.60
N ALA A 704 46.80 21.23 11.27
CA ALA A 704 47.85 21.67 12.19
C ALA A 704 47.65 23.13 12.65
N LYS A 705 47.34 24.03 11.72
CA LYS A 705 47.06 25.45 12.03
C LYS A 705 45.85 25.61 12.96
N LYS A 706 44.74 24.92 12.65
CA LYS A 706 43.51 24.96 13.48
C LYS A 706 43.68 24.33 14.85
N TYR A 707 44.53 23.31 14.98
CA TYR A 707 44.84 22.69 16.26
C TYR A 707 45.45 23.70 17.24
N ILE A 708 46.46 24.45 16.79
CA ILE A 708 47.15 25.49 17.59
C ILE A 708 46.15 26.58 18.04
N GLU A 709 45.27 27.02 17.15
CA GLU A 709 44.24 28.01 17.48
C GLU A 709 43.25 27.49 18.54
N LEU A 710 42.82 26.24 18.39
CA LEU A 710 41.90 25.60 19.32
C LEU A 710 42.55 25.41 20.70
N GLU A 711 43.82 25.01 20.73
CA GLU A 711 44.61 24.82 21.95
C GLU A 711 44.73 26.12 22.74
N LYS A 712 45.07 27.24 22.07
CA LYS A 712 45.07 28.57 22.69
C LYS A 712 43.72 28.91 23.32
N LYS A 713 42.61 28.73 22.59
CA LYS A 713 41.25 29.00 23.09
C LYS A 713 40.85 28.12 24.28
N VAL A 714 41.28 26.85 24.30
CA VAL A 714 41.03 25.94 25.42
C VAL A 714 41.83 26.37 26.66
N ASN A 715 43.10 26.72 26.48
CA ASN A 715 43.98 27.18 27.57
C ASN A 715 43.51 28.50 28.17
N GLU A 716 43.11 29.48 27.35
CA GLU A 716 42.52 30.75 27.81
C GLU A 716 41.22 30.56 28.59
N LYS A 717 40.38 29.59 28.18
CA LYS A 717 39.14 29.28 28.89
C LYS A 717 39.43 28.61 30.24
N ASN A 718 40.43 27.74 30.30
CA ASN A 718 40.84 27.06 31.53
C ASN A 718 41.48 28.04 32.52
N SER A 719 42.32 28.98 32.04
CA SER A 719 42.91 30.03 32.90
C SER A 719 41.85 30.97 33.47
N ARG A 720 40.86 31.40 32.66
CA ARG A 720 39.71 32.20 33.13
C ARG A 720 38.81 31.47 34.14
N LYS A 721 38.78 30.13 34.09
CA LYS A 721 38.06 29.29 35.05
C LYS A 721 38.85 29.06 36.34
N ALA A 722 40.17 29.09 36.29
CA ALA A 722 41.03 28.96 37.46
C ALA A 722 41.21 30.29 38.22
N SER A 723 40.99 31.42 37.55
CA SER A 723 41.01 32.77 38.15
C SER A 723 39.65 33.22 38.73
N LYS A 724 38.60 32.41 38.59
CA LYS A 724 37.27 32.60 39.18
C LYS A 724 37.05 31.51 40.21
#